data_AF-A0AAE9YWM4-F1
#
_entry.id   AF-A0AAE9YWM4-F1
#
_cell.length_a   1.000
_cell.length_b   1.000
_cell.length_c   1.000
_cell.angle_alpha   90.00
_cell.angle_beta   90.00
_cell.angle_gamma   90.00
#
_symmetry.space_group_name_H-M   'P 1'
#
loop_
_entity.id
_entity.type
_entity.pdbx_description
1 polymer ?
#
loop_
_entity_poly.entity_id
_entity_poly.type
_entity_poly.pdbx_seq_one_letter_code
_entity_poly.pdbx_strand_id
1 'polypeptide(L)'
;MKKLVLSLAICSALGLSGCGSESNSDVIQETAENNTVAPANSRISFNPTAGVVSVPNDLLFSGTTDGTLNLPVEDASDGSDPFVAMSALDGWSTINPFTIAIDFPEGRGLDGDSVFSPDSVKVYEMVMGGDASDADCTSLSLGLACKVVNELTFGTDFIAQASGNSIAIVPVNPLKGKTTYVVALTKNIQDDSGKSVLGSSSYELVQQDLATQPLATDAQKSLQAAVNSYENAIVAAGADRDSLIYTMAMTTQSTTDVLFTAKQLLAANVGQGVLPGIAVTDLGISVGDLLSDAGIIGATQKPLFDTANLYSGSISLPYYSGVPSADNPMAPVNEWWTSLCDSGVMLAGLAAANPDAIPEGALDANDAACMAVSDAAGLAAPGLRDLSSIMDLDTERNLTKYSPVPAPKATMALDVQLTTPDVDKINELRALQGLSTDYVMPDGGWPIVILQHGITSKKEDMLLITGALSSNGFATVAIDHPLHGSRGFDLDGDGSDEINATDGMGGSATHYMNLGSLLTTRDNLRQSSIDMLGLRLGLNTLALSPELSINSNEVHFLGHSLGAITGINFVALANAPLNEAIDPMFAINSNSLAMPGVGVANFLLESGSFKDTIKSGLTYASSTDFQGYVAAVNANGYTSTSPEWEDFLIESYLAFYNNVLNDTQRAELDAGFASFAFAAQTVTDSGDPVNYAATMKATATPTHVIEVVGDGADNLSDQVIPNTVSSSPLAGTEAGIRLLELPAVSETTAGSGAVRFLNGHHGSILNPSADATASPSVELSARATTEMQTQVVSFFAAKGQAVSINDAGVIKQ
;
A
#
# COMPACT_ATOMS: atom_id res chain seq x y z
N MET A 1 -0.61 -22.68 -5.68
CA MET A 1 0.71 -22.36 -5.09
C MET A 1 1.20 -23.58 -4.34
N LYS A 2 2.19 -24.29 -4.90
CA LYS A 2 2.75 -25.50 -4.26
C LYS A 2 3.36 -25.09 -2.92
N LYS A 3 3.24 -25.95 -1.90
CA LYS A 3 3.95 -25.81 -0.61
C LYS A 3 5.36 -25.32 -0.90
N LEU A 4 5.79 -24.22 -0.27
CA LEU A 4 7.18 -23.76 -0.31
C LEU A 4 8.06 -24.93 0.16
N VAL A 5 8.52 -25.77 -0.78
CA VAL A 5 9.57 -26.75 -0.55
C VAL A 5 10.85 -25.97 -0.77
N LEU A 6 11.25 -25.37 0.32
CA LEU A 6 12.21 -24.30 0.41
C LEU A 6 13.58 -24.99 0.33
N SER A 7 14.07 -25.12 -0.90
CA SER A 7 15.31 -25.82 -1.22
C SER A 7 16.48 -24.86 -1.05
N LEU A 8 16.74 -24.45 0.19
CA LEU A 8 17.98 -23.76 0.52
C LEU A 8 19.15 -24.70 0.23
N ALA A 9 20.21 -24.18 -0.38
CA ALA A 9 21.49 -24.84 -0.49
C ALA A 9 22.18 -24.94 0.88
N ILE A 10 21.56 -25.66 1.82
CA ILE A 10 22.19 -26.27 2.99
C ILE A 10 22.15 -27.79 2.77
N CYS A 11 22.57 -28.25 1.59
CA CYS A 11 22.85 -29.65 1.36
C CYS A 11 24.20 -30.03 1.97
N SER A 12 24.26 -30.15 3.30
CA SER A 12 25.17 -31.09 3.97
C SER A 12 24.91 -31.21 5.48
N ALA A 13 24.42 -32.39 5.85
CA ALA A 13 24.54 -33.05 7.15
C ALA A 13 23.94 -32.38 8.41
N LEU A 14 22.62 -32.43 8.54
CA LEU A 14 21.99 -32.83 9.81
C LEU A 14 21.94 -34.36 9.88
N GLY A 15 23.13 -34.98 9.82
CA GLY A 15 23.31 -36.39 10.11
C GLY A 15 23.53 -36.56 11.60
N LEU A 16 22.72 -37.44 12.22
CA LEU A 16 22.76 -37.85 13.62
C LEU A 16 24.16 -37.71 14.29
N SER A 17 24.32 -36.72 15.17
CA SER A 17 25.26 -36.70 16.30
C SER A 17 24.81 -35.56 17.23
N GLY A 18 23.93 -35.82 18.22
CA GLY A 18 24.24 -36.13 19.64
C GLY A 18 24.46 -34.82 20.43
N CYS A 19 24.01 -34.54 21.65
CA CYS A 19 23.23 -35.18 22.74
C CYS A 19 23.07 -34.08 23.83
N GLY A 20 21.99 -33.99 24.64
CA GLY A 20 22.11 -33.22 25.89
C GLY A 20 20.91 -32.58 26.63
N SER A 21 19.70 -33.13 26.65
CA SER A 21 18.81 -33.01 27.83
C SER A 21 17.64 -33.99 27.71
N GLU A 22 17.56 -34.93 28.66
CA GLU A 22 16.87 -36.24 28.60
C GLU A 22 17.53 -37.22 27.63
N SER A 23 18.12 -38.28 28.20
CA SER A 23 18.80 -39.27 27.38
C SER A 23 17.74 -40.10 26.67
N ASN A 24 17.90 -40.36 25.36
CA ASN A 24 17.07 -41.35 24.65
C ASN A 24 17.04 -42.71 25.40
N SER A 25 18.02 -43.00 26.26
CA SER A 25 17.99 -44.16 27.16
C SER A 25 16.89 -44.09 28.22
N ASP A 26 16.51 -42.91 28.73
CA ASP A 26 15.42 -42.77 29.71
C ASP A 26 14.06 -43.06 29.04
N VAL A 27 13.85 -42.57 27.81
CA VAL A 27 12.64 -42.83 27.01
C VAL A 27 12.58 -44.29 26.54
N ILE A 28 13.71 -44.88 26.13
CA ILE A 28 13.78 -46.30 25.75
C ILE A 28 13.53 -47.21 26.97
N GLN A 29 14.05 -46.84 28.15
CA GLN A 29 13.88 -47.60 29.36
C GLN A 29 12.44 -47.50 29.89
N GLU A 30 11.81 -46.32 29.83
CA GLU A 30 10.41 -46.12 30.21
C GLU A 30 9.44 -46.81 29.23
N THR A 31 9.75 -46.81 27.93
CA THR A 31 8.98 -47.55 26.91
C THR A 31 9.12 -49.08 27.09
N ALA A 32 10.31 -49.55 27.47
CA ALA A 32 10.58 -50.96 27.74
C ALA A 32 9.97 -51.48 29.06
N GLU A 33 9.80 -50.61 30.07
CA GLU A 33 9.26 -50.97 31.38
C GLU A 33 7.73 -50.77 31.49
N ASN A 34 7.12 -49.79 30.79
CA ASN A 34 5.70 -49.44 30.93
C ASN A 34 4.82 -49.68 29.69
N ASN A 35 5.37 -50.09 28.54
CA ASN A 35 4.60 -50.31 27.30
C ASN A 35 3.79 -49.09 26.82
N THR A 36 4.14 -47.89 27.31
CA THR A 36 3.55 -46.60 26.95
C THR A 36 4.58 -45.84 26.13
N VAL A 37 4.32 -45.65 24.84
CA VAL A 37 5.09 -44.70 24.01
C VAL A 37 4.86 -43.32 24.62
N ALA A 38 5.94 -42.62 25.01
CA ALA A 38 5.82 -41.24 25.47
C ALA A 38 5.06 -40.42 24.42
N PRO A 39 4.02 -39.64 24.79
CA PRO A 39 3.25 -38.87 23.82
C PRO A 39 4.19 -37.92 23.07
N ALA A 40 4.12 -37.90 21.74
CA ALA A 40 4.85 -36.92 20.96
C ALA A 40 4.50 -35.49 21.42
N ASN A 41 5.50 -34.61 21.49
CA ASN A 41 5.28 -33.21 21.89
C ASN A 41 4.90 -32.35 20.70
N SER A 42 4.11 -31.31 20.93
CA SER A 42 3.82 -30.26 19.95
C SER A 42 5.04 -29.35 19.83
N ARG A 43 5.43 -28.99 18.61
CA ARG A 43 6.68 -28.25 18.36
C ARG A 43 6.50 -27.13 17.36
N ILE A 44 7.21 -26.02 17.54
CA ILE A 44 7.32 -24.98 16.51
C ILE A 44 7.85 -25.61 15.21
N SER A 45 7.24 -25.29 14.08
CA SER A 45 7.69 -25.75 12.76
C SER A 45 8.88 -24.89 12.30
N PHE A 46 10.10 -25.35 12.61
CA PHE A 46 11.33 -24.68 12.20
C PHE A 46 12.41 -25.69 11.79
N ASN A 47 12.77 -25.71 10.51
CA ASN A 47 13.87 -26.47 9.97
C ASN A 47 14.42 -25.77 8.70
N PRO A 48 15.27 -24.75 8.84
CA PRO A 48 15.83 -24.01 7.71
C PRO A 48 16.55 -24.88 6.68
N THR A 49 17.11 -26.03 7.09
CA THR A 49 17.80 -26.94 6.15
C THR A 49 16.86 -27.71 5.24
N ALA A 50 15.62 -27.96 5.69
CA ALA A 50 14.52 -28.43 4.86
C ALA A 50 13.65 -27.26 4.35
N GLY A 51 14.12 -26.04 4.61
CA GLY A 51 13.46 -24.77 4.38
C GLY A 51 12.10 -24.60 5.05
N VAL A 52 11.85 -25.27 6.16
CA VAL A 52 10.67 -24.96 6.98
C VAL A 52 10.97 -23.71 7.80
N VAL A 53 10.50 -22.56 7.34
CA VAL A 53 10.61 -21.25 8.04
C VAL A 53 9.31 -20.48 7.82
N SER A 54 8.68 -20.01 8.90
CA SER A 54 7.53 -19.09 8.81
C SER A 54 7.97 -17.73 8.31
N VAL A 55 7.22 -17.14 7.38
CA VAL A 55 7.41 -15.75 6.92
C VAL A 55 6.52 -14.80 7.74
N PRO A 56 6.97 -13.57 8.03
CA PRO A 56 8.26 -12.97 7.70
C PRO A 56 9.43 -13.55 8.50
N ASN A 57 10.64 -13.55 7.93
CA ASN A 57 11.86 -13.99 8.63
C ASN A 57 13.14 -13.46 7.98
N ASP A 58 14.01 -12.84 8.78
CA ASP A 58 15.24 -12.23 8.27
C ASP A 58 16.32 -13.23 7.83
N LEU A 59 16.15 -14.52 8.13
CA LEU A 59 16.98 -15.57 7.50
C LEU A 59 16.85 -15.56 5.98
N LEU A 60 15.76 -14.99 5.44
CA LEU A 60 15.53 -14.84 4.01
C LEU A 60 16.25 -13.62 3.41
N PHE A 61 17.04 -12.87 4.17
CA PHE A 61 18.06 -11.96 3.61
C PHE A 61 19.40 -12.68 3.35
N SER A 62 19.57 -13.90 3.83
CA SER A 62 20.84 -14.62 3.70
C SER A 62 21.27 -14.74 2.23
N GLY A 63 22.46 -14.24 1.91
CA GLY A 63 23.02 -14.24 0.55
C GLY A 63 22.64 -13.02 -0.30
N THR A 64 21.85 -12.08 0.21
CA THR A 64 21.59 -10.80 -0.46
C THR A 64 22.87 -10.00 -0.67
N THR A 65 22.92 -9.23 -1.75
CA THR A 65 24.06 -8.34 -2.07
C THR A 65 23.64 -6.88 -2.18
N ASP A 66 22.39 -6.62 -2.56
CA ASP A 66 21.77 -5.30 -2.70
C ASP A 66 20.93 -4.90 -1.48
N GLY A 67 20.73 -5.82 -0.54
CA GLY A 67 19.98 -5.58 0.69
C GLY A 67 18.49 -5.89 0.59
N THR A 68 18.04 -6.57 -0.48
CA THR A 68 16.67 -7.05 -0.61
C THR A 68 16.49 -8.48 -0.10
N LEU A 69 15.23 -8.89 0.04
CA LEU A 69 14.84 -10.26 0.36
C LEU A 69 15.34 -11.23 -0.73
N ASN A 70 15.95 -12.33 -0.31
CA ASN A 70 16.47 -13.39 -1.16
C ASN A 70 15.58 -14.64 -1.04
N LEU A 71 14.36 -14.55 -1.57
CA LEU A 71 13.37 -15.62 -1.46
C LEU A 71 13.64 -16.74 -2.47
N PRO A 72 13.52 -18.02 -2.07
CA PRO A 72 13.65 -19.14 -3.00
C PRO A 72 12.41 -19.21 -3.89
N VAL A 73 12.63 -18.99 -5.18
CA VAL A 73 11.60 -18.98 -6.24
C VAL A 73 11.99 -19.97 -7.35
N GLU A 74 11.01 -20.51 -8.08
CA GLU A 74 11.26 -21.48 -9.16
C GLU A 74 11.92 -20.81 -10.38
N ASP A 75 11.45 -19.60 -10.72
CA ASP A 75 11.98 -18.76 -11.77
C ASP A 75 12.10 -17.32 -11.25
N ALA A 76 13.33 -16.84 -11.04
CA ALA A 76 13.58 -15.49 -10.53
C ALA A 76 13.27 -14.37 -11.56
N SER A 77 13.02 -14.72 -12.82
CA SER A 77 12.64 -13.77 -13.86
C SER A 77 11.13 -13.58 -14.00
N ASP A 78 10.32 -14.43 -13.35
CA ASP A 78 8.86 -14.35 -13.39
C ASP A 78 8.33 -13.30 -12.40
N GLY A 79 8.32 -12.03 -12.82
CA GLY A 79 7.77 -10.92 -12.03
C GLY A 79 6.27 -11.02 -11.71
N SER A 80 5.55 -12.01 -12.27
CA SER A 80 4.16 -12.28 -11.92
C SER A 80 4.01 -13.19 -10.69
N ASP A 81 5.07 -13.89 -10.30
CA ASP A 81 5.13 -14.61 -9.03
C ASP A 81 5.22 -13.59 -7.87
N PRO A 82 4.25 -13.56 -6.94
CA PRO A 82 4.29 -12.64 -5.81
C PRO A 82 5.55 -12.76 -4.93
N PHE A 83 6.19 -13.93 -4.89
CA PHE A 83 7.44 -14.12 -4.16
C PHE A 83 8.63 -13.52 -4.89
N VAL A 84 8.65 -13.51 -6.23
CA VAL A 84 9.66 -12.78 -7.02
C VAL A 84 9.49 -11.28 -6.78
N ALA A 85 8.26 -10.78 -6.82
CA ALA A 85 7.97 -9.38 -6.52
C ALA A 85 8.41 -8.96 -5.10
N MET A 86 8.24 -9.83 -4.10
CA MET A 86 8.74 -9.58 -2.74
C MET A 86 10.28 -9.57 -2.66
N SER A 87 10.99 -10.32 -3.51
CA SER A 87 12.46 -10.30 -3.55
C SER A 87 13.04 -8.96 -4.03
N ALA A 88 12.22 -8.06 -4.57
CA ALA A 88 12.62 -6.69 -4.91
C ALA A 88 12.59 -5.72 -3.70
N LEU A 89 12.23 -6.18 -2.50
CA LEU A 89 11.97 -5.36 -1.32
C LEU A 89 13.08 -5.50 -0.27
N ASP A 90 13.37 -4.44 0.48
CA ASP A 90 14.33 -4.43 1.58
C ASP A 90 13.72 -4.79 2.96
N GLY A 91 12.56 -5.45 2.95
CA GLY A 91 11.89 -5.91 4.15
C GLY A 91 10.46 -6.36 3.95
N TRP A 92 9.82 -6.66 5.07
CA TRP A 92 8.46 -7.19 5.16
C TRP A 92 7.43 -6.07 5.37
N SER A 93 6.15 -6.46 5.30
CA SER A 93 5.05 -5.53 5.52
C SER A 93 5.08 -4.89 6.91
N THR A 94 4.67 -3.62 6.99
CA THR A 94 4.48 -2.91 8.27
C THR A 94 3.14 -3.22 8.93
N ILE A 95 2.20 -3.85 8.22
CA ILE A 95 0.80 -3.97 8.65
C ILE A 95 0.23 -5.39 8.61
N ASN A 96 0.85 -6.31 7.87
CA ASN A 96 0.28 -7.63 7.70
C ASN A 96 0.28 -8.44 9.00
N PRO A 97 -0.85 -9.10 9.31
CA PRO A 97 -0.83 -10.26 10.17
C PRO A 97 0.01 -11.38 9.56
N PHE A 98 0.71 -12.14 10.40
CA PHE A 98 1.52 -13.27 9.96
C PHE A 98 1.43 -14.43 10.95
N THR A 99 1.79 -15.63 10.50
CA THR A 99 1.61 -16.85 11.29
C THR A 99 2.91 -17.59 11.54
N ILE A 100 3.08 -18.09 12.77
CA ILE A 100 4.13 -19.03 13.14
C ILE A 100 3.51 -20.41 13.27
N ALA A 101 3.97 -21.35 12.44
CA ALA A 101 3.41 -22.69 12.35
C ALA A 101 3.86 -23.59 13.50
N ILE A 102 2.98 -24.50 13.91
CA ILE A 102 3.24 -25.50 14.95
C ILE A 102 2.84 -26.88 14.42
N ASP A 103 3.75 -27.84 14.58
CA ASP A 103 3.50 -29.26 14.30
C ASP A 103 2.87 -29.91 15.53
N PHE A 104 1.66 -30.43 15.37
CA PHE A 104 0.94 -31.17 16.40
C PHE A 104 0.95 -32.68 16.12
N PRO A 105 1.07 -33.51 17.16
CA PRO A 105 0.71 -34.93 17.07
C PRO A 105 -0.74 -35.11 16.64
N GLU A 106 -1.04 -36.27 16.05
CA GLU A 106 -2.41 -36.60 15.63
C GLU A 106 -3.40 -36.51 16.79
N GLY A 107 -4.51 -35.80 16.57
CA GLY A 107 -5.57 -35.59 17.56
C GLY A 107 -5.28 -34.51 18.60
N ARG A 108 -4.22 -33.69 18.43
CA ARG A 108 -3.94 -32.51 19.25
C ARG A 108 -4.05 -31.22 18.45
N GLY A 109 -4.37 -30.14 19.15
CA GLY A 109 -4.46 -28.79 18.60
C GLY A 109 -3.87 -27.74 19.54
N LEU A 110 -3.93 -26.49 19.11
CA LEU A 110 -3.45 -25.33 19.87
C LEU A 110 -4.49 -24.90 20.91
N ASP A 111 -4.09 -24.67 22.15
CA ASP A 111 -4.94 -24.00 23.14
C ASP A 111 -4.93 -22.49 22.88
N GLY A 112 -6.03 -21.97 22.34
CA GLY A 112 -6.15 -20.55 21.99
C GLY A 112 -6.04 -19.59 23.17
N ASP A 113 -6.50 -19.99 24.35
CA ASP A 113 -6.44 -19.15 25.56
C ASP A 113 -4.98 -18.97 26.00
N SER A 114 -4.15 -20.00 25.80
CA SER A 114 -2.71 -19.93 26.07
C SER A 114 -1.98 -18.96 25.12
N VAL A 115 -2.50 -18.74 23.91
CA VAL A 115 -1.87 -17.84 22.92
C VAL A 115 -2.26 -16.38 23.15
N PHE A 116 -3.52 -16.13 23.51
CA PHE A 116 -4.02 -14.78 23.79
C PHE A 116 -3.58 -14.29 25.18
N SER A 117 -2.26 -14.19 25.37
CA SER A 117 -1.63 -13.79 26.62
C SER A 117 -0.40 -12.92 26.35
N PRO A 118 -0.20 -11.83 27.10
CA PRO A 118 1.01 -11.00 27.00
C PRO A 118 2.29 -11.75 27.38
N ASP A 119 2.19 -12.87 28.09
CA ASP A 119 3.35 -13.67 28.50
C ASP A 119 3.72 -14.75 27.46
N SER A 120 2.93 -14.94 26.41
CA SER A 120 3.10 -16.02 25.43
C SER A 120 3.88 -15.59 24.19
N VAL A 121 3.63 -14.36 23.71
CA VAL A 121 4.30 -13.76 22.57
C VAL A 121 4.80 -12.38 22.95
N LYS A 122 6.09 -12.15 22.75
CA LYS A 122 6.74 -10.85 22.96
C LYS A 122 7.39 -10.37 21.68
N VAL A 123 7.34 -9.05 21.44
CA VAL A 123 7.93 -8.43 20.25
C VAL A 123 8.79 -7.25 20.69
N TYR A 124 10.03 -7.22 20.23
CA TYR A 124 11.01 -6.22 20.62
C TYR A 124 11.51 -5.47 19.40
N GLU A 125 11.48 -4.13 19.45
CA GLU A 125 12.16 -3.26 18.49
C GLU A 125 13.68 -3.31 18.76
N MET A 126 14.47 -3.54 17.71
CA MET A 126 15.90 -3.83 17.83
C MET A 126 16.76 -2.83 17.06
N VAL A 127 17.92 -2.52 17.62
CA VAL A 127 19.08 -2.09 16.82
C VAL A 127 19.84 -3.36 16.41
N MET A 128 20.17 -3.47 15.12
CA MET A 128 20.92 -4.59 14.57
C MET A 128 22.41 -4.24 14.43
N GLY A 129 23.26 -5.25 14.34
CA GLY A 129 24.67 -5.07 14.04
C GLY A 129 24.87 -4.44 12.67
N GLY A 130 25.91 -3.63 12.53
CA GLY A 130 26.23 -2.90 11.30
C GLY A 130 25.47 -1.57 11.16
N ASP A 131 24.66 -1.19 12.15
CA ASP A 131 24.02 0.13 12.16
C ASP A 131 25.07 1.23 12.32
N ALA A 132 25.24 2.04 11.27
CA ALA A 132 26.20 3.15 11.24
C ALA A 132 25.78 4.35 12.11
N SER A 133 24.50 4.42 12.50
CA SER A 133 23.98 5.48 13.38
C SER A 133 24.20 5.19 14.87
N ASP A 134 24.56 3.95 15.21
CA ASP A 134 24.80 3.51 16.59
C ASP A 134 26.22 2.98 16.78
N ALA A 135 27.06 3.77 17.45
CA ALA A 135 28.48 3.49 17.63
C ALA A 135 28.77 2.15 18.34
N ASP A 136 27.87 1.66 19.18
CA ASP A 136 28.03 0.37 19.87
C ASP A 136 27.70 -0.81 18.95
N CYS A 137 26.85 -0.58 17.95
CA CYS A 137 26.34 -1.62 17.06
C CYS A 137 27.05 -1.66 15.70
N THR A 138 27.74 -0.60 15.29
CA THR A 138 28.43 -0.52 13.98
C THR A 138 29.46 -1.64 13.78
N SER A 139 30.16 -2.06 14.85
CA SER A 139 31.20 -3.10 14.74
C SER A 139 30.66 -4.54 14.74
N LEU A 140 29.38 -4.72 15.08
CA LEU A 140 28.74 -6.04 15.09
C LEU A 140 28.36 -6.43 13.66
N SER A 141 28.45 -7.72 13.33
CA SER A 141 28.06 -8.20 12.00
C SER A 141 26.58 -7.95 11.71
N LEU A 142 26.28 -7.62 10.45
CA LEU A 142 24.91 -7.52 9.93
C LEU A 142 24.13 -8.81 10.23
N GLY A 143 22.84 -8.65 10.54
CA GLY A 143 21.93 -9.76 10.87
C GLY A 143 22.02 -10.26 12.32
N LEU A 144 22.97 -9.80 13.13
CA LEU A 144 22.99 -10.07 14.57
C LEU A 144 22.24 -8.98 15.34
N ALA A 145 21.45 -9.34 16.36
CA ALA A 145 20.84 -8.32 17.22
C ALA A 145 21.91 -7.70 18.13
N CYS A 146 21.89 -6.37 18.22
CA CYS A 146 22.80 -5.62 19.08
C CYS A 146 22.15 -5.32 20.43
N LYS A 147 21.03 -4.58 20.44
CA LYS A 147 20.31 -4.19 21.67
C LYS A 147 18.84 -3.88 21.40
N VAL A 148 18.03 -4.03 22.45
CA VAL A 148 16.60 -3.68 22.44
C VAL A 148 16.43 -2.17 22.57
N VAL A 149 15.58 -1.60 21.71
CA VAL A 149 15.12 -0.21 21.77
C VAL A 149 13.86 -0.10 22.63
N ASN A 150 12.89 -0.98 22.36
CA ASN A 150 11.58 -0.96 23.00
C ASN A 150 10.95 -2.37 22.99
N GLU A 151 10.15 -2.72 24.00
CA GLU A 151 9.25 -3.88 23.96
C GLU A 151 7.86 -3.38 23.54
N LEU A 152 7.27 -4.00 22.51
CA LEU A 152 5.93 -3.67 22.05
C LEU A 152 4.89 -4.16 23.07
N THR A 153 3.82 -3.41 23.21
CA THR A 153 2.77 -3.66 24.20
C THR A 153 1.64 -4.50 23.61
N PHE A 154 1.43 -5.70 24.17
CA PHE A 154 0.29 -6.56 23.81
C PHE A 154 -1.05 -5.84 24.04
N GLY A 155 -1.98 -5.95 23.08
CA GLY A 155 -3.28 -5.29 23.08
C GLY A 155 -3.24 -3.81 22.67
N THR A 156 -2.06 -3.22 22.51
CA THR A 156 -1.88 -1.82 22.08
C THR A 156 -1.11 -1.70 20.76
N ASP A 157 -0.01 -2.43 20.60
CA ASP A 157 0.80 -2.44 19.38
C ASP A 157 0.52 -3.66 18.51
N PHE A 158 0.28 -4.82 19.15
CA PHE A 158 -0.10 -6.07 18.49
C PHE A 158 -0.96 -6.94 19.42
N ILE A 159 -1.64 -7.94 18.85
CA ILE A 159 -2.18 -9.09 19.58
C ILE A 159 -1.62 -10.39 19.02
N ALA A 160 -1.73 -11.48 19.77
CA ALA A 160 -1.48 -12.83 19.29
C ALA A 160 -2.71 -13.70 19.53
N GLN A 161 -3.04 -14.57 18.57
CA GLN A 161 -4.19 -15.47 18.66
C GLN A 161 -3.94 -16.78 17.92
N ALA A 162 -4.69 -17.83 18.26
CA ALA A 162 -4.65 -19.07 17.49
C ALA A 162 -5.26 -18.86 16.08
N SER A 163 -4.63 -19.46 15.08
CA SER A 163 -5.09 -19.51 13.69
C SER A 163 -4.84 -20.91 13.14
N GLY A 164 -5.87 -21.77 13.22
CA GLY A 164 -5.71 -23.21 13.02
C GLY A 164 -4.63 -23.78 13.95
N ASN A 165 -3.64 -24.46 13.37
CA ASN A 165 -2.47 -24.98 14.09
C ASN A 165 -1.29 -23.99 14.14
N SER A 166 -1.54 -22.69 13.99
CA SER A 166 -0.52 -21.66 13.99
C SER A 166 -0.84 -20.55 15.00
N ILE A 167 0.18 -19.79 15.38
CA ILE A 167 0.02 -18.54 16.14
C ILE A 167 -0.01 -17.39 15.13
N ALA A 168 -1.13 -16.67 15.05
CA ALA A 168 -1.20 -15.42 14.31
C ALA A 168 -0.74 -14.26 15.19
N ILE A 169 0.19 -13.46 14.68
CA ILE A 169 0.63 -12.19 15.26
C ILE A 169 0.02 -11.09 14.40
N VAL A 170 -0.73 -10.20 15.03
CA VAL A 170 -1.58 -9.22 14.36
C VAL A 170 -1.21 -7.83 14.84
N PRO A 171 -0.48 -7.03 14.04
CA PRO A 171 -0.27 -5.61 14.34
C PRO A 171 -1.62 -4.88 14.42
N VAL A 172 -1.79 -4.03 15.44
CA VAL A 172 -2.98 -3.16 15.58
C VAL A 172 -2.67 -1.69 15.28
N ASN A 173 -1.38 -1.35 15.23
CA ASN A 173 -0.81 -0.14 14.67
C ASN A 173 0.27 -0.53 13.63
N PRO A 174 0.49 0.28 12.58
CA PRO A 174 1.59 0.05 11.65
C PRO A 174 2.93 0.00 12.39
N LEU A 175 3.71 -1.04 12.14
CA LEU A 175 5.08 -1.12 12.60
C LEU A 175 5.92 -0.02 11.93
N LYS A 176 6.98 0.43 12.58
CA LYS A 176 7.90 1.41 11.99
C LYS A 176 8.55 0.77 10.77
N GLY A 177 8.65 1.49 9.65
CA GLY A 177 9.43 1.06 8.49
C GLY A 177 10.94 1.04 8.80
N LYS A 178 11.72 0.29 8.00
CA LYS A 178 13.18 0.16 8.13
C LYS A 178 13.64 -0.33 9.51
N THR A 179 12.79 -1.04 10.23
CA THR A 179 13.02 -1.39 11.63
C THR A 179 12.98 -2.90 11.79
N THR A 180 13.94 -3.44 12.56
CA THR A 180 13.96 -4.87 12.87
C THR A 180 13.23 -5.13 14.18
N TYR A 181 12.39 -6.16 14.17
CA TYR A 181 11.67 -6.66 15.33
C TYR A 181 12.06 -8.10 15.62
N VAL A 182 12.43 -8.40 16.87
CA VAL A 182 12.59 -9.77 17.34
C VAL A 182 11.28 -10.23 17.97
N VAL A 183 10.70 -11.29 17.42
CA VAL A 183 9.55 -12.01 17.98
C VAL A 183 10.07 -13.16 18.82
N ALA A 184 9.59 -13.26 20.05
CA ALA A 184 9.92 -14.33 20.99
C ALA A 184 8.65 -15.06 21.46
N LEU A 185 8.66 -16.38 21.33
CA LEU A 185 7.61 -17.27 21.81
C LEU A 185 8.07 -17.96 23.09
N THR A 186 7.14 -18.15 24.04
CA THR A 186 7.43 -18.73 25.36
C THR A 186 6.72 -20.05 25.62
N LYS A 187 7.16 -20.77 26.66
CA LYS A 187 6.55 -22.01 27.18
C LYS A 187 5.12 -21.85 27.69
N ASN A 188 4.60 -20.62 27.78
CA ASN A 188 3.21 -20.39 28.18
C ASN A 188 2.22 -20.88 27.12
N ILE A 189 2.66 -20.95 25.86
CA ILE A 189 1.89 -21.52 24.75
C ILE A 189 1.73 -23.02 24.98
N GLN A 190 0.49 -23.49 24.98
CA GLN A 190 0.10 -24.86 25.27
C GLN A 190 -0.68 -25.47 24.11
N ASP A 191 -0.61 -26.80 24.02
CA ASP A 191 -1.60 -27.57 23.28
C ASP A 191 -2.89 -27.76 24.09
N ASP A 192 -3.93 -28.22 23.42
CA ASP A 192 -5.25 -28.53 23.97
C ASP A 192 -5.27 -29.62 25.06
N SER A 193 -4.13 -30.27 25.33
CA SER A 193 -3.95 -31.20 26.45
C SER A 193 -3.28 -30.55 27.67
N GLY A 194 -2.99 -29.25 27.62
CA GLY A 194 -2.34 -28.48 28.68
C GLY A 194 -0.82 -28.69 28.76
N LYS A 195 -0.18 -29.23 27.72
CA LYS A 195 1.29 -29.34 27.66
C LYS A 195 1.86 -28.17 26.88
N SER A 196 2.99 -27.62 27.36
CA SER A 196 3.70 -26.56 26.65
C SER A 196 4.19 -27.03 25.27
N VAL A 197 4.05 -26.15 24.29
CA VAL A 197 4.71 -26.30 22.98
C VAL A 197 6.22 -26.14 23.18
N LEU A 198 7.00 -26.97 22.49
CA LEU A 198 8.47 -26.92 22.54
C LEU A 198 9.04 -26.26 21.27
N GLY A 199 10.29 -25.83 21.36
CA GLY A 199 11.05 -25.48 20.16
C GLY A 199 11.16 -26.67 19.20
N SER A 200 11.43 -26.41 17.93
CA SER A 200 11.77 -27.51 17.02
C SER A 200 13.11 -28.12 17.43
N SER A 201 13.37 -29.39 17.09
CA SER A 201 14.69 -29.98 17.36
C SER A 201 15.82 -29.24 16.63
N SER A 202 15.54 -28.62 15.47
CA SER A 202 16.51 -27.77 14.78
C SER A 202 16.75 -26.46 15.53
N TYR A 203 15.72 -25.88 16.14
CA TYR A 203 15.81 -24.67 16.95
C TYR A 203 16.59 -24.95 18.24
N GLU A 204 16.28 -26.03 18.94
CA GLU A 204 16.98 -26.45 20.17
C GLU A 204 18.49 -26.63 19.94
N LEU A 205 18.92 -27.07 18.75
CA LEU A 205 20.34 -27.16 18.38
C LEU A 205 21.00 -25.79 18.23
N VAL A 206 20.36 -24.84 17.54
CA VAL A 206 20.90 -23.49 17.32
C VAL A 206 20.69 -22.56 18.51
N GLN A 207 19.85 -22.94 19.46
CA GLN A 207 19.68 -22.26 20.74
C GLN A 207 20.85 -22.52 21.70
N GLN A 208 21.57 -23.64 21.54
CA GLN A 208 22.75 -23.93 22.35
C GLN A 208 23.77 -22.80 22.24
N ASP A 209 24.51 -22.56 23.32
CA ASP A 209 25.52 -21.51 23.40
C ASP A 209 26.65 -21.78 22.40
N LEU A 210 26.82 -20.88 21.43
CA LEU A 210 27.83 -20.98 20.37
C LEU A 210 29.27 -21.12 20.90
N ALA A 211 29.59 -20.50 22.03
CA ALA A 211 30.93 -20.53 22.60
C ALA A 211 31.27 -21.87 23.27
N THR A 212 30.27 -22.56 23.80
CA THR A 212 30.46 -23.82 24.54
C THR A 212 30.05 -25.06 23.74
N GLN A 213 29.08 -24.94 22.85
CA GLN A 213 28.50 -26.01 22.03
C GLN A 213 28.34 -25.57 20.56
N PRO A 214 29.44 -25.23 19.87
CA PRO A 214 29.39 -24.80 18.48
C PRO A 214 28.94 -25.94 17.57
N LEU A 215 28.02 -25.65 16.65
CA LEU A 215 27.63 -26.58 15.59
C LEU A 215 28.75 -26.79 14.55
N ALA A 216 28.60 -27.80 13.70
CA ALA A 216 29.68 -28.32 12.87
C ALA A 216 30.07 -27.39 11.71
N THR A 217 29.09 -26.88 10.96
CA THR A 217 29.33 -26.09 9.74
C THR A 217 29.27 -24.59 10.01
N ASP A 218 29.90 -23.78 9.16
CA ASP A 218 29.91 -22.33 9.36
C ASP A 218 28.52 -21.70 9.13
N ALA A 219 27.71 -22.27 8.23
CA ALA A 219 26.30 -21.90 8.08
C ALA A 219 25.49 -22.18 9.36
N GLN A 220 25.72 -23.34 9.99
CA GLN A 220 25.08 -23.68 11.28
C GLN A 220 25.53 -22.75 12.39
N LYS A 221 26.83 -22.45 12.49
CA LYS A 221 27.36 -21.49 13.48
C LYS A 221 26.84 -20.08 13.25
N SER A 222 26.63 -19.67 12.00
CA SER A 222 26.08 -18.36 11.67
C SER A 222 24.61 -18.26 12.11
N LEU A 223 23.81 -19.29 11.84
CA LEU A 223 22.43 -19.38 12.34
C LEU A 223 22.39 -19.42 13.88
N GLN A 224 23.27 -20.21 14.50
CA GLN A 224 23.43 -20.26 15.96
C GLN A 224 23.82 -18.90 16.53
N ALA A 225 24.75 -18.17 15.90
CA ALA A 225 25.13 -16.82 16.28
C ALA A 225 23.95 -15.84 16.21
N ALA A 226 23.15 -15.91 15.15
CA ALA A 226 21.97 -15.07 14.99
C ALA A 226 20.95 -15.33 16.12
N VAL A 227 20.53 -16.59 16.31
CA VAL A 227 19.57 -16.96 17.37
C VAL A 227 20.10 -16.61 18.76
N ASN A 228 21.36 -16.95 19.05
CA ASN A 228 21.99 -16.58 20.31
C ASN A 228 22.02 -15.06 20.51
N SER A 229 22.29 -14.27 19.46
CA SER A 229 22.29 -12.80 19.55
C SER A 229 20.90 -12.24 19.87
N TYR A 230 19.85 -12.78 19.26
CA TYR A 230 18.47 -12.37 19.51
C TYR A 230 18.10 -12.63 20.96
N GLU A 231 18.31 -13.86 21.45
CA GLU A 231 18.03 -14.24 22.83
C GLU A 231 18.89 -13.45 23.83
N ASN A 232 20.18 -13.25 23.56
CA ASN A 232 21.06 -12.46 24.43
C ASN A 232 20.57 -11.02 24.59
N ALA A 233 20.17 -10.38 23.48
CA ALA A 233 19.70 -9.00 23.49
C ALA A 233 18.39 -8.84 24.27
N ILE A 234 17.40 -9.73 24.05
CA ILE A 234 16.11 -9.63 24.75
C ILE A 234 16.21 -10.07 26.22
N VAL A 235 17.10 -11.02 26.55
CA VAL A 235 17.37 -11.41 27.94
C VAL A 235 18.05 -10.27 28.70
N ALA A 236 18.97 -9.54 28.06
CA ALA A 236 19.55 -8.34 28.63
C ALA A 236 18.50 -7.24 28.90
N ALA A 237 17.39 -7.24 28.14
CA ALA A 237 16.25 -6.36 28.35
C ALA A 237 15.19 -6.90 29.34
N GLY A 238 15.40 -8.10 29.90
CA GLY A 238 14.54 -8.68 30.95
C GLY A 238 13.70 -9.88 30.53
N ALA A 239 13.85 -10.42 29.31
CA ALA A 239 13.22 -11.67 28.92
C ALA A 239 13.77 -12.85 29.75
N ASP A 240 12.91 -13.81 30.10
CA ASP A 240 13.33 -15.04 30.76
C ASP A 240 13.83 -16.06 29.73
N ARG A 241 15.16 -16.31 29.73
CA ARG A 241 15.82 -17.27 28.84
C ARG A 241 15.19 -18.66 28.93
N ASP A 242 14.89 -19.13 30.14
CA ASP A 242 14.42 -20.49 30.36
C ASP A 242 12.97 -20.66 29.85
N SER A 243 12.26 -19.57 29.60
CA SER A 243 10.91 -19.58 29.03
C SER A 243 10.90 -19.64 27.50
N LEU A 244 12.01 -19.33 26.81
CA LEU A 244 12.02 -19.19 25.35
C LEU A 244 11.94 -20.54 24.63
N ILE A 245 11.01 -20.64 23.67
CA ILE A 245 10.86 -21.82 22.81
C ILE A 245 11.20 -21.53 21.34
N TYR A 246 11.17 -20.25 20.94
CA TYR A 246 11.50 -19.82 19.59
C TYR A 246 11.75 -18.30 19.56
N THR A 247 12.73 -17.87 18.78
CA THR A 247 12.96 -16.46 18.44
C THR A 247 13.23 -16.30 16.95
N MET A 248 12.74 -15.22 16.37
CA MET A 248 13.02 -14.83 14.99
C MET A 248 13.12 -13.31 14.88
N ALA A 249 13.88 -12.83 13.90
CA ALA A 249 13.89 -11.42 13.51
C ALA A 249 13.05 -11.22 12.24
N MET A 250 12.37 -10.08 12.16
CA MET A 250 11.74 -9.56 10.94
C MET A 250 12.07 -8.08 10.78
N THR A 251 12.56 -7.70 9.61
CA THR A 251 12.86 -6.31 9.25
C THR A 251 11.77 -5.79 8.33
N THR A 252 11.11 -4.69 8.72
CA THR A 252 10.11 -4.02 7.89
C THR A 252 10.76 -3.22 6.76
N GLN A 253 10.10 -3.17 5.60
CA GLN A 253 10.63 -2.50 4.41
C GLN A 253 10.71 -0.97 4.58
N SER A 254 11.43 -0.34 3.66
CA SER A 254 11.34 1.11 3.45
C SER A 254 10.07 1.47 2.68
N THR A 255 9.13 2.12 3.36
CA THR A 255 7.81 2.41 2.78
C THR A 255 7.71 3.78 2.14
N THR A 256 8.41 4.80 2.67
CA THR A 256 8.20 6.20 2.25
C THR A 256 9.41 6.84 1.55
N ASP A 257 10.61 6.23 1.65
CA ASP A 257 11.88 6.78 1.16
C ASP A 257 11.85 7.18 -0.32
N VAL A 258 11.26 6.35 -1.18
CA VAL A 258 11.19 6.60 -2.63
C VAL A 258 10.36 7.84 -2.96
N LEU A 259 9.17 7.99 -2.36
CA LEU A 259 8.28 9.12 -2.66
C LEU A 259 8.78 10.43 -2.03
N PHE A 260 9.44 10.38 -0.86
CA PHE A 260 10.12 11.55 -0.31
C PHE A 260 11.34 11.96 -1.15
N THR A 261 12.10 11.00 -1.67
CA THR A 261 13.20 11.28 -2.62
C THR A 261 12.65 11.91 -3.89
N ALA A 262 11.55 11.39 -4.45
CA ALA A 262 10.89 11.97 -5.61
C ALA A 262 10.40 13.43 -5.35
N LYS A 263 9.82 13.71 -4.17
CA LYS A 263 9.49 15.09 -3.74
C LYS A 263 10.74 15.97 -3.70
N GLN A 264 11.85 15.47 -3.15
CA GLN A 264 13.12 16.19 -3.08
C GLN A 264 13.66 16.52 -4.47
N LEU A 265 13.56 15.60 -5.44
CA LEU A 265 13.94 15.84 -6.83
C LEU A 265 13.08 16.93 -7.49
N LEU A 266 11.76 16.92 -7.26
CA LEU A 266 10.89 18.01 -7.72
C LEU A 266 11.29 19.36 -7.11
N ALA A 267 11.60 19.42 -5.82
CA ALA A 267 12.04 20.64 -5.15
C ALA A 267 13.42 21.12 -5.65
N ALA A 268 14.35 20.19 -5.92
CA ALA A 268 15.66 20.53 -6.47
C ALA A 268 15.53 21.21 -7.85
N ASN A 269 14.64 20.72 -8.71
CA ASN A 269 14.34 21.34 -10.00
C ASN A 269 13.81 22.77 -9.84
N VAL A 270 12.92 23.02 -8.86
CA VAL A 270 12.42 24.37 -8.55
C VAL A 270 13.57 25.28 -8.11
N GLY A 271 14.49 24.80 -7.27
CA GLY A 271 15.69 25.55 -6.88
C GLY A 271 16.60 25.94 -8.04
N GLN A 272 16.51 25.21 -9.17
CA GLN A 272 17.21 25.52 -10.43
C GLN A 272 16.39 26.39 -11.39
N GLY A 273 15.21 26.85 -10.97
CA GLY A 273 14.30 27.66 -11.79
C GLY A 273 13.44 26.84 -12.77
N VAL A 274 13.36 25.53 -12.60
CA VAL A 274 12.53 24.62 -13.41
C VAL A 274 11.26 24.28 -12.62
N LEU A 275 10.17 24.94 -12.97
CA LEU A 275 8.84 24.69 -12.42
C LEU A 275 7.94 24.09 -13.52
N PRO A 276 7.16 23.02 -13.24
CA PRO A 276 6.17 22.53 -14.19
C PRO A 276 5.20 23.65 -14.57
N GLY A 277 5.01 23.89 -15.87
CA GLY A 277 4.07 24.89 -16.37
C GLY A 277 2.74 24.25 -16.71
N ILE A 278 1.64 24.88 -16.29
CA ILE A 278 0.30 24.52 -16.77
C ILE A 278 -0.11 25.54 -17.83
N ALA A 279 -0.34 25.07 -19.05
CA ALA A 279 -0.91 25.88 -20.13
C ALA A 279 -2.39 25.51 -20.28
N VAL A 280 -3.29 26.49 -20.29
CA VAL A 280 -4.74 26.26 -20.46
C VAL A 280 -5.31 27.12 -21.57
N THR A 281 -6.40 26.63 -22.16
CA THR A 281 -7.21 27.30 -23.18
C THR A 281 -8.66 27.30 -22.72
N ASP A 282 -9.31 28.46 -22.77
CA ASP A 282 -10.75 28.58 -22.54
C ASP A 282 -11.51 27.90 -23.68
N LEU A 283 -12.42 26.99 -23.35
CA LEU A 283 -13.26 26.32 -24.34
C LEU A 283 -14.45 27.17 -24.78
N GLY A 284 -14.73 28.27 -24.08
CA GLY A 284 -15.85 29.18 -24.36
C GLY A 284 -17.21 28.59 -24.02
N ILE A 285 -17.25 27.56 -23.18
CA ILE A 285 -18.46 26.87 -22.72
C ILE A 285 -18.44 26.70 -21.19
N SER A 286 -19.62 26.58 -20.59
CA SER A 286 -19.72 26.19 -19.18
C SER A 286 -19.69 24.66 -19.01
N VAL A 287 -19.43 24.20 -17.79
CA VAL A 287 -19.67 22.80 -17.43
C VAL A 287 -21.14 22.42 -17.62
N GLY A 288 -22.06 23.34 -17.35
CA GLY A 288 -23.49 23.14 -17.56
C GLY A 288 -23.86 22.90 -19.02
N ASP A 289 -23.19 23.56 -19.98
CA ASP A 289 -23.34 23.29 -21.41
C ASP A 289 -22.88 21.86 -21.73
N LEU A 290 -21.66 21.48 -21.34
CA LEU A 290 -21.09 20.17 -21.60
C LEU A 290 -21.95 19.02 -21.04
N LEU A 291 -22.33 19.11 -19.75
CA LEU A 291 -23.10 18.05 -19.09
C LEU A 291 -24.55 17.97 -19.60
N SER A 292 -25.15 19.11 -19.97
CA SER A 292 -26.50 19.14 -20.55
C SER A 292 -26.51 18.56 -21.96
N ASP A 293 -25.51 18.87 -22.78
CA ASP A 293 -25.38 18.33 -24.14
C ASP A 293 -25.11 16.83 -24.13
N ALA A 294 -24.38 16.34 -23.11
CA ALA A 294 -24.18 14.91 -22.86
C ALA A 294 -25.42 14.20 -22.27
N GLY A 295 -26.48 14.93 -21.90
CA GLY A 295 -27.68 14.38 -21.29
C GLY A 295 -27.50 13.88 -19.85
N ILE A 296 -26.40 14.25 -19.20
CA ILE A 296 -26.06 13.86 -17.82
C ILE A 296 -26.91 14.67 -16.83
N ILE A 297 -27.16 15.95 -17.13
CA ILE A 297 -27.98 16.84 -16.30
C ILE A 297 -29.19 17.40 -17.05
N GLY A 298 -30.24 17.75 -16.30
CA GLY A 298 -31.44 18.39 -16.84
C GLY A 298 -31.42 19.92 -16.71
N ALA A 299 -32.43 20.56 -17.29
CA ALA A 299 -32.59 22.03 -17.28
C ALA A 299 -32.69 22.63 -15.88
N THR A 300 -33.12 21.85 -14.87
CA THR A 300 -33.21 22.29 -13.47
C THR A 300 -31.84 22.37 -12.78
N GLN A 301 -30.90 21.50 -13.17
CA GLN A 301 -29.55 21.46 -12.60
C GLN A 301 -28.59 22.38 -13.37
N LYS A 302 -28.83 22.61 -14.67
CA LYS A 302 -27.95 23.41 -15.53
C LYS A 302 -27.52 24.75 -14.92
N PRO A 303 -28.39 25.57 -14.30
CA PRO A 303 -27.98 26.84 -13.69
C PRO A 303 -26.89 26.72 -12.61
N LEU A 304 -26.83 25.57 -11.90
CA LEU A 304 -25.77 25.31 -10.92
C LEU A 304 -24.43 25.03 -11.60
N PHE A 305 -24.42 24.31 -12.72
CA PHE A 305 -23.18 23.97 -13.43
C PHE A 305 -22.74 25.08 -14.41
N ASP A 306 -23.64 25.98 -14.77
CA ASP A 306 -23.32 27.17 -15.55
C ASP A 306 -22.41 28.15 -14.80
N THR A 307 -22.25 28.00 -13.49
CA THR A 307 -21.32 28.83 -12.71
C THR A 307 -19.85 28.48 -12.92
N ALA A 308 -19.54 27.39 -13.63
CA ALA A 308 -18.17 26.94 -13.92
C ALA A 308 -17.85 27.09 -15.41
N ASN A 309 -16.90 27.97 -15.75
CA ASN A 309 -16.30 28.06 -17.08
C ASN A 309 -15.29 26.93 -17.26
N LEU A 310 -15.29 26.25 -18.42
CA LEU A 310 -14.46 25.07 -18.66
C LEU A 310 -13.23 25.39 -19.53
N TYR A 311 -12.09 24.90 -19.09
CA TYR A 311 -10.80 25.03 -19.75
C TYR A 311 -10.17 23.64 -19.93
N SER A 312 -9.43 23.47 -21.02
CA SER A 312 -8.53 22.34 -21.20
C SER A 312 -7.08 22.82 -21.24
N GLY A 313 -6.15 21.96 -20.85
CA GLY A 313 -4.75 22.32 -20.79
C GLY A 313 -3.84 21.12 -20.72
N SER A 314 -2.56 21.37 -20.48
CA SER A 314 -1.58 20.32 -20.26
C SER A 314 -0.48 20.72 -19.28
N ILE A 315 0.14 19.71 -18.68
CA ILE A 315 1.32 19.82 -17.83
C ILE A 315 2.32 18.71 -18.17
N SER A 316 3.61 19.01 -18.24
CA SER A 316 4.65 17.99 -18.46
C SER A 316 5.31 17.59 -17.14
N LEU A 317 5.22 16.31 -16.78
CA LEU A 317 5.75 15.77 -15.53
C LEU A 317 6.68 14.56 -15.77
N PRO A 318 7.64 14.29 -14.88
CA PRO A 318 8.43 13.06 -14.91
C PRO A 318 7.54 11.81 -14.79
N TYR A 319 7.79 10.82 -15.64
CA TYR A 319 7.08 9.54 -15.66
C TYR A 319 8.08 8.40 -15.50
N TYR A 320 7.82 7.53 -14.54
CA TYR A 320 8.74 6.48 -14.09
C TYR A 320 8.19 5.07 -14.38
N SER A 321 6.88 4.93 -14.60
CA SER A 321 6.24 3.66 -14.98
C SER A 321 6.54 3.28 -16.43
N GLY A 322 6.31 2.01 -16.79
CA GLY A 322 6.54 1.49 -18.14
C GLY A 322 5.77 2.26 -19.22
N VAL A 323 6.41 2.44 -20.39
CA VAL A 323 5.83 3.09 -21.57
C VAL A 323 5.91 2.10 -22.72
N PRO A 324 4.86 1.94 -23.56
CA PRO A 324 4.88 0.98 -24.65
C PRO A 324 6.07 1.18 -25.58
N SER A 325 6.70 0.08 -25.96
CA SER A 325 7.78 0.05 -26.94
C SER A 325 7.54 -1.05 -27.96
N ALA A 326 8.31 -1.04 -29.06
CA ALA A 326 8.23 -2.11 -30.05
C ALA A 326 8.60 -3.49 -29.47
N ASP A 327 9.53 -3.52 -28.51
CA ASP A 327 10.00 -4.76 -27.87
C ASP A 327 9.07 -5.20 -26.73
N ASN A 328 8.40 -4.26 -26.07
CA ASN A 328 7.42 -4.52 -25.01
C ASN A 328 6.23 -3.54 -25.10
N PRO A 329 5.20 -3.84 -25.91
CA PRO A 329 4.00 -3.00 -25.98
C PRO A 329 3.22 -2.97 -24.66
N MET A 330 3.31 -4.04 -23.85
CA MET A 330 2.62 -4.18 -22.57
C MET A 330 3.42 -3.65 -21.38
N ALA A 331 4.51 -2.90 -21.63
CA ALA A 331 5.33 -2.26 -20.59
C ALA A 331 4.51 -1.54 -19.50
N PRO A 332 3.41 -0.82 -19.81
CA PRO A 332 2.62 -0.14 -18.77
C PRO A 332 1.99 -1.04 -17.71
N VAL A 333 1.81 -2.33 -18.00
CA VAL A 333 1.21 -3.29 -17.08
C VAL A 333 2.17 -4.36 -16.58
N ASN A 334 3.38 -4.49 -17.16
CA ASN A 334 4.35 -5.51 -16.77
C ASN A 334 5.75 -4.98 -16.42
N GLU A 335 5.99 -3.67 -16.52
CA GLU A 335 7.20 -3.01 -16.02
C GLU A 335 6.89 -2.01 -14.90
N TRP A 336 7.81 -1.94 -13.95
CA TRP A 336 7.71 -1.09 -12.76
C TRP A 336 8.87 -0.08 -12.69
N TRP A 337 8.88 0.73 -11.63
CA TRP A 337 9.94 1.71 -11.41
C TRP A 337 11.24 1.04 -11.03
N THR A 338 12.34 1.54 -11.57
CA THR A 338 13.70 1.14 -11.22
C THR A 338 14.48 2.29 -10.60
N SER A 339 15.54 1.97 -9.89
CA SER A 339 16.47 2.96 -9.35
C SER A 339 17.37 3.54 -10.44
N LEU A 340 17.65 4.84 -10.34
CA LEU A 340 18.67 5.50 -11.14
C LEU A 340 20.09 5.13 -10.68
N CYS A 341 20.25 4.79 -9.41
CA CYS A 341 21.55 4.55 -8.78
C CYS A 341 21.74 3.06 -8.50
N ASP A 342 22.99 2.62 -8.32
CA ASP A 342 23.32 1.32 -7.75
C ASP A 342 22.95 1.30 -6.26
N SER A 343 22.60 0.13 -5.74
CA SER A 343 22.44 -0.11 -4.30
C SER A 343 23.67 0.35 -3.53
N GLY A 344 23.45 1.23 -2.56
CA GLY A 344 24.48 1.70 -1.62
C GLY A 344 25.14 0.54 -0.86
N VAL A 345 24.45 -0.60 -0.67
CA VAL A 345 25.04 -1.79 -0.05
C VAL A 345 26.06 -2.44 -0.98
N MET A 346 25.73 -2.58 -2.28
CA MET A 346 26.66 -3.11 -3.27
C MET A 346 27.86 -2.19 -3.47
N LEU A 347 27.63 -0.87 -3.50
CA LEU A 347 28.69 0.13 -3.58
C LEU A 347 29.60 0.09 -2.35
N ALA A 348 29.06 -0.05 -1.15
CA ALA A 348 29.86 -0.22 0.06
C ALA A 348 30.68 -1.52 0.02
N GLY A 349 30.08 -2.62 -0.44
CA GLY A 349 30.78 -3.89 -0.66
C GLY A 349 31.92 -3.77 -1.67
N LEU A 350 31.68 -3.09 -2.80
CA LEU A 350 32.69 -2.81 -3.82
C LEU A 350 33.80 -1.92 -3.27
N ALA A 351 33.47 -0.85 -2.54
CA ALA A 351 34.45 0.04 -1.92
C ALA A 351 35.35 -0.69 -0.92
N ALA A 352 34.80 -1.66 -0.17
CA ALA A 352 35.56 -2.48 0.77
C ALA A 352 36.48 -3.49 0.07
N ALA A 353 36.04 -4.07 -1.06
CA ALA A 353 36.78 -5.11 -1.77
C ALA A 353 37.79 -4.56 -2.80
N ASN A 354 37.43 -3.49 -3.51
CA ASN A 354 38.21 -2.88 -4.59
C ASN A 354 37.85 -1.38 -4.76
N PRO A 355 38.35 -0.49 -3.89
CA PRO A 355 38.00 0.93 -3.92
C PRO A 355 38.37 1.63 -5.23
N ASP A 356 39.43 1.18 -5.93
CA ASP A 356 39.87 1.77 -7.20
C ASP A 356 38.87 1.51 -8.35
N ALA A 357 37.90 0.62 -8.17
CA ALA A 357 36.81 0.39 -9.14
C ALA A 357 35.76 1.50 -9.15
N ILE A 358 35.77 2.41 -8.16
CA ILE A 358 34.82 3.52 -8.05
C ILE A 358 35.55 4.83 -8.37
N PRO A 359 35.39 5.40 -9.59
CA PRO A 359 36.08 6.64 -9.95
C PRO A 359 35.65 7.83 -9.11
N GLU A 360 36.57 8.75 -8.81
CA GLU A 360 36.32 9.93 -7.97
C GLU A 360 35.31 10.91 -8.59
N GLY A 361 35.36 11.09 -9.91
CA GLY A 361 34.45 11.95 -10.65
C GLY A 361 33.22 11.21 -11.18
N ALA A 362 32.17 11.97 -11.48
CA ALA A 362 30.99 11.46 -12.13
C ALA A 362 31.33 10.88 -13.51
N LEU A 363 30.77 9.71 -13.82
CA LEU A 363 30.93 9.03 -15.11
C LEU A 363 30.10 9.68 -16.22
N ASP A 364 28.87 10.06 -15.89
CA ASP A 364 27.91 10.72 -16.77
C ASP A 364 26.89 11.54 -15.96
N ALA A 365 25.78 11.93 -16.60
CA ALA A 365 24.75 12.74 -15.97
C ALA A 365 23.93 11.98 -14.92
N ASN A 366 23.74 10.66 -15.07
CA ASN A 366 23.02 9.84 -14.10
C ASN A 366 23.86 9.68 -12.84
N ASP A 367 25.13 9.35 -13.01
CA ASP A 367 26.08 9.22 -11.89
C ASP A 367 26.23 10.56 -11.16
N ALA A 368 26.29 11.68 -11.89
CA ALA A 368 26.29 13.02 -11.30
C ALA A 368 25.02 13.31 -10.48
N ALA A 369 23.85 12.84 -10.93
CA ALA A 369 22.60 12.98 -10.18
C ALA A 369 22.62 12.14 -8.89
N CYS A 370 23.10 10.90 -8.94
CA CYS A 370 23.28 10.04 -7.78
C CYS A 370 24.25 10.64 -6.75
N MET A 371 25.38 11.19 -7.21
CA MET A 371 26.34 11.90 -6.36
C MET A 371 25.70 13.15 -5.72
N ALA A 372 24.92 13.94 -6.48
CA ALA A 372 24.25 15.12 -5.95
C ALA A 372 23.21 14.78 -4.87
N VAL A 373 22.47 13.67 -5.04
CA VAL A 373 21.56 13.17 -3.99
C VAL A 373 22.34 12.76 -2.75
N SER A 374 23.48 12.08 -2.94
CA SER A 374 24.37 11.67 -1.84
C SER A 374 24.89 12.85 -1.04
N ASP A 375 25.36 13.88 -1.72
CA ASP A 375 25.85 15.12 -1.11
C ASP A 375 24.72 15.83 -0.34
N ALA A 376 23.53 15.92 -0.93
CA ALA A 376 22.37 16.52 -0.29
C ALA A 376 21.89 15.75 0.96
N ALA A 377 22.02 14.42 0.94
CA ALA A 377 21.70 13.55 2.08
C ALA A 377 22.86 13.42 3.08
N GLY A 378 24.04 13.98 2.79
CA GLY A 378 25.23 13.88 3.64
C GLY A 378 25.78 12.46 3.76
N LEU A 379 25.59 11.62 2.74
CA LEU A 379 26.09 10.25 2.74
C LEU A 379 27.62 10.21 2.65
N ALA A 380 28.25 9.33 3.42
CA ALA A 380 29.69 9.12 3.32
C ALA A 380 30.04 8.41 1.99
N ALA A 381 31.21 8.72 1.43
CA ALA A 381 31.70 8.08 0.22
C ALA A 381 31.71 6.53 0.36
N PRO A 382 31.30 5.77 -0.68
CA PRO A 382 31.01 6.24 -2.03
C PRO A 382 29.62 6.86 -2.23
N GLY A 383 28.76 6.85 -1.22
CA GLY A 383 27.37 7.30 -1.34
C GLY A 383 26.58 6.45 -2.34
N LEU A 384 25.63 7.09 -3.02
CA LEU A 384 24.96 6.58 -4.23
C LEU A 384 25.75 6.97 -5.48
N ARG A 385 25.85 6.04 -6.41
CA ARG A 385 26.54 6.16 -7.71
C ARG A 385 25.73 5.44 -8.78
N ASP A 386 26.01 5.74 -10.04
CA ASP A 386 25.62 4.92 -11.19
C ASP A 386 26.87 4.47 -11.94
N LEU A 387 27.31 3.24 -11.72
CA LEU A 387 28.49 2.63 -12.34
C LEU A 387 28.15 1.80 -13.58
N SER A 388 26.89 1.80 -14.04
CA SER A 388 26.40 0.98 -15.15
C SER A 388 27.17 1.18 -16.47
N SER A 389 27.77 2.37 -16.66
CA SER A 389 28.56 2.67 -17.85
C SER A 389 29.92 1.95 -17.91
N ILE A 390 30.39 1.40 -16.79
CA ILE A 390 31.68 0.70 -16.69
C ILE A 390 31.58 -0.71 -16.11
N MET A 391 30.49 -1.05 -15.41
CA MET A 391 30.27 -2.38 -14.84
C MET A 391 28.80 -2.67 -14.52
N ASP A 392 28.41 -3.94 -14.66
CA ASP A 392 27.11 -4.45 -14.22
C ASP A 392 27.18 -4.77 -12.71
N LEU A 393 27.07 -3.74 -11.87
CA LEU A 393 27.08 -3.91 -10.41
C LEU A 393 25.69 -4.29 -9.88
N ASP A 394 24.71 -3.41 -10.05
CA ASP A 394 23.31 -3.61 -9.65
C ASP A 394 22.44 -3.69 -10.91
N THR A 395 22.11 -4.91 -11.35
CA THR A 395 21.35 -5.13 -12.59
C THR A 395 19.85 -5.01 -12.39
N GLU A 396 19.37 -5.35 -11.19
CA GLU A 396 17.98 -5.39 -10.81
C GLU A 396 17.41 -4.00 -10.53
N ARG A 397 18.25 -3.06 -10.07
CA ARG A 397 17.89 -1.66 -9.83
C ARG A 397 16.67 -1.53 -8.92
N ASN A 398 16.62 -2.34 -7.87
CA ASN A 398 15.51 -2.33 -6.92
C ASN A 398 15.42 -0.97 -6.20
N LEU A 399 14.20 -0.44 -6.04
CA LEU A 399 13.95 0.77 -5.27
C LEU A 399 13.76 0.45 -3.79
N THR A 400 14.75 0.81 -2.98
CA THR A 400 14.80 0.54 -1.52
C THR A 400 15.39 1.73 -0.78
N LYS A 401 15.58 1.63 0.55
CA LYS A 401 16.35 2.64 1.31
C LYS A 401 17.82 2.75 0.88
N TYR A 402 18.35 1.73 0.20
CA TYR A 402 19.74 1.70 -0.26
C TYR A 402 19.91 2.33 -1.64
N SER A 403 18.82 2.59 -2.36
CA SER A 403 18.81 3.09 -3.74
C SER A 403 17.47 3.81 -4.04
N PRO A 404 17.08 4.84 -3.25
CA PRO A 404 15.70 5.37 -3.27
C PRO A 404 15.40 6.32 -4.44
N VAL A 405 16.35 6.55 -5.34
CA VAL A 405 16.25 7.55 -6.43
C VAL A 405 15.56 6.91 -7.65
N PRO A 406 14.31 7.26 -7.98
CA PRO A 406 13.62 6.67 -9.12
C PRO A 406 14.20 7.15 -10.46
N ALA A 407 14.38 6.23 -11.40
CA ALA A 407 14.86 6.52 -12.75
C ALA A 407 13.71 7.00 -13.66
N PRO A 408 13.70 8.25 -14.15
CA PRO A 408 12.66 8.70 -15.06
C PRO A 408 12.75 7.96 -16.40
N LYS A 409 11.64 7.35 -16.83
CA LYS A 409 11.54 6.67 -18.15
C LYS A 409 11.12 7.65 -19.26
N ALA A 410 10.34 8.66 -18.92
CA ALA A 410 9.90 9.70 -19.84
C ALA A 410 9.59 11.02 -19.12
N THR A 411 9.35 12.07 -19.92
CA THR A 411 8.55 13.22 -19.49
C THR A 411 7.22 13.12 -20.21
N MET A 412 6.12 13.01 -19.48
CA MET A 412 4.79 12.79 -20.04
C MET A 412 3.99 14.09 -19.98
N ALA A 413 3.36 14.45 -21.09
CA ALA A 413 2.36 15.51 -21.12
C ALA A 413 1.02 14.93 -20.65
N LEU A 414 0.48 15.50 -19.57
CA LEU A 414 -0.79 15.10 -18.97
C LEU A 414 -1.84 16.16 -19.31
N ASP A 415 -3.01 15.72 -19.74
CA ASP A 415 -4.15 16.61 -19.97
C ASP A 415 -4.69 17.13 -18.64
N VAL A 416 -4.87 18.45 -18.57
CA VAL A 416 -5.38 19.17 -17.41
C VAL A 416 -6.79 19.66 -17.70
N GLN A 417 -7.74 19.28 -16.84
CA GLN A 417 -9.06 19.90 -16.79
C GLN A 417 -9.03 21.02 -15.75
N LEU A 418 -9.45 22.23 -16.12
CA LEU A 418 -9.56 23.36 -15.21
C LEU A 418 -10.96 23.98 -15.31
N THR A 419 -11.53 24.41 -14.18
CA THR A 419 -12.71 25.28 -14.15
C THR A 419 -12.46 26.55 -13.35
N THR A 420 -13.08 27.65 -13.77
CA THR A 420 -13.10 28.90 -13.00
C THR A 420 -14.54 29.35 -12.73
N PRO A 421 -14.83 29.94 -11.55
CA PRO A 421 -16.14 30.49 -11.28
C PRO A 421 -16.49 31.68 -12.20
N ASP A 422 -17.76 31.78 -12.59
CA ASP A 422 -18.33 32.91 -13.34
C ASP A 422 -19.24 33.76 -12.43
N VAL A 423 -18.82 35.00 -12.15
CA VAL A 423 -19.53 35.91 -11.21
C VAL A 423 -20.94 36.23 -11.67
N ASP A 424 -21.16 36.42 -12.98
CA ASP A 424 -22.48 36.76 -13.51
C ASP A 424 -23.42 35.57 -13.35
N LYS A 425 -22.94 34.36 -13.67
CA LYS A 425 -23.71 33.12 -13.49
C LYS A 425 -23.99 32.79 -12.04
N ILE A 426 -23.04 33.04 -11.14
CA ILE A 426 -23.26 32.90 -9.69
C ILE A 426 -24.38 33.85 -9.24
N ASN A 427 -24.35 35.11 -9.67
CA ASN A 427 -25.38 36.08 -9.31
C ASN A 427 -26.75 35.74 -9.93
N GLU A 428 -26.79 35.18 -11.15
CA GLU A 428 -28.01 34.62 -11.76
C GLU A 428 -28.58 33.46 -10.92
N LEU A 429 -27.75 32.49 -10.53
CA LEU A 429 -28.17 31.37 -9.67
C LEU A 429 -28.69 31.85 -8.31
N ARG A 430 -27.97 32.79 -7.69
CA ARG A 430 -28.37 33.38 -6.39
C ARG A 430 -29.70 34.11 -6.49
N ALA A 431 -29.96 34.80 -7.60
CA ALA A 431 -31.26 35.43 -7.85
C ALA A 431 -32.40 34.39 -7.92
N LEU A 432 -32.16 33.24 -8.58
CA LEU A 432 -33.14 32.13 -8.62
C LEU A 432 -33.42 31.55 -7.23
N GLN A 433 -32.44 31.60 -6.33
CA GLN A 433 -32.54 31.14 -4.94
C GLN A 433 -33.06 32.22 -3.97
N GLY A 434 -33.31 33.45 -4.45
CA GLY A 434 -33.72 34.58 -3.60
C GLY A 434 -32.61 35.11 -2.67
N LEU A 435 -31.34 34.85 -3.02
CA LEU A 435 -30.15 35.33 -2.30
C LEU A 435 -29.65 36.65 -2.88
N SER A 436 -28.75 37.32 -2.15
CA SER A 436 -28.12 38.58 -2.59
C SER A 436 -27.28 38.38 -3.87
N THR A 437 -27.36 39.31 -4.83
CA THR A 437 -26.69 39.24 -6.15
C THR A 437 -25.48 40.18 -6.25
N ASP A 438 -24.82 40.44 -5.12
CA ASP A 438 -23.61 41.25 -5.00
C ASP A 438 -22.36 40.38 -4.83
N TYR A 439 -22.42 39.11 -5.27
CA TYR A 439 -21.26 38.23 -5.24
C TYR A 439 -20.17 38.78 -6.15
N VAL A 440 -18.95 38.80 -5.65
CA VAL A 440 -17.76 39.27 -6.35
C VAL A 440 -16.61 38.29 -6.12
N MET A 441 -15.68 38.24 -7.07
CA MET A 441 -14.44 37.48 -6.91
C MET A 441 -13.67 37.94 -5.65
N PRO A 442 -13.07 37.03 -4.86
CA PRO A 442 -12.22 37.41 -3.73
C PRO A 442 -11.01 38.25 -4.16
N ASP A 443 -10.56 39.17 -3.29
CA ASP A 443 -9.44 40.09 -3.57
C ASP A 443 -8.12 39.37 -3.94
N GLY A 444 -7.93 38.13 -3.48
CA GLY A 444 -6.75 37.30 -3.76
C GLY A 444 -6.90 36.38 -4.99
N GLY A 445 -8.01 36.45 -5.71
CA GLY A 445 -8.37 35.49 -6.75
C GLY A 445 -9.14 34.29 -6.20
N TRP A 446 -9.50 33.36 -7.08
CA TRP A 446 -10.26 32.15 -6.75
C TRP A 446 -9.39 31.14 -5.99
N PRO A 447 -9.78 30.73 -4.77
CA PRO A 447 -9.28 29.50 -4.17
C PRO A 447 -9.48 28.32 -5.13
N ILE A 448 -8.59 27.34 -5.09
CA ILE A 448 -8.60 26.23 -6.05
C ILE A 448 -8.65 24.88 -5.36
N VAL A 449 -9.47 23.97 -5.88
CA VAL A 449 -9.57 22.58 -5.42
C VAL A 449 -8.93 21.66 -6.45
N ILE A 450 -7.93 20.89 -6.03
CA ILE A 450 -7.42 19.75 -6.79
C ILE A 450 -8.41 18.60 -6.62
N LEU A 451 -8.92 18.07 -7.73
CA LEU A 451 -9.88 16.97 -7.78
C LEU A 451 -9.18 15.71 -8.31
N GLN A 452 -9.34 14.59 -7.60
CA GLN A 452 -8.83 13.29 -8.04
C GLN A 452 -9.93 12.23 -8.07
N HIS A 453 -10.07 11.58 -9.23
CA HIS A 453 -11.14 10.61 -9.50
C HIS A 453 -10.86 9.22 -8.91
N GLY A 454 -11.90 8.38 -8.86
CA GLY A 454 -11.81 6.98 -8.38
C GLY A 454 -11.24 6.02 -9.43
N ILE A 455 -11.02 4.76 -9.04
CA ILE A 455 -10.69 3.69 -9.99
C ILE A 455 -11.85 3.53 -10.98
N THR A 456 -11.54 3.15 -12.23
CA THR A 456 -12.49 3.03 -13.35
C THR A 456 -13.16 4.30 -13.85
N SER A 457 -12.91 5.42 -13.19
CA SER A 457 -13.39 6.75 -13.58
C SER A 457 -12.30 7.52 -14.36
N LYS A 458 -12.57 8.79 -14.64
CA LYS A 458 -11.66 9.76 -15.28
C LYS A 458 -11.90 11.18 -14.74
N LYS A 459 -10.99 12.10 -15.01
CA LYS A 459 -11.04 13.49 -14.54
C LYS A 459 -12.32 14.23 -14.93
N GLU A 460 -12.93 13.91 -16.08
CA GLU A 460 -14.18 14.51 -16.53
C GLU A 460 -15.37 14.16 -15.63
N ASP A 461 -15.37 13.00 -14.98
CA ASP A 461 -16.46 12.62 -14.07
C ASP A 461 -16.50 13.52 -12.83
N MET A 462 -15.35 14.09 -12.44
CA MET A 462 -15.25 15.06 -11.35
C MET A 462 -15.94 16.40 -11.68
N LEU A 463 -16.35 16.65 -12.93
CA LEU A 463 -17.15 17.83 -13.27
C LEU A 463 -18.47 17.89 -12.49
N LEU A 464 -18.99 16.74 -12.06
CA LEU A 464 -20.26 16.62 -11.32
C LEU A 464 -20.27 17.30 -9.94
N ILE A 465 -19.12 17.63 -9.36
CA ILE A 465 -19.05 18.44 -8.13
C ILE A 465 -18.70 19.91 -8.38
N THR A 466 -18.28 20.27 -9.59
CA THR A 466 -17.79 21.62 -9.89
C THR A 466 -18.88 22.68 -9.81
N GLY A 467 -20.16 22.34 -10.03
CA GLY A 467 -21.28 23.27 -9.81
C GLY A 467 -21.39 23.70 -8.34
N ALA A 468 -21.29 22.76 -7.41
CA ALA A 468 -21.33 23.06 -5.97
C ALA A 468 -20.12 23.92 -5.52
N LEU A 469 -18.93 23.61 -6.05
CA LEU A 469 -17.69 24.34 -5.77
C LEU A 469 -17.68 25.75 -6.38
N SER A 470 -17.93 25.87 -7.68
CA SER A 470 -17.88 27.14 -8.41
C SER A 470 -18.96 28.12 -7.97
N SER A 471 -20.17 27.65 -7.64
CA SER A 471 -21.23 28.50 -7.07
C SER A 471 -20.85 29.12 -5.72
N ASN A 472 -19.80 28.59 -5.06
CA ASN A 472 -19.23 29.10 -3.82
C ASN A 472 -17.84 29.73 -4.01
N GLY A 473 -17.39 29.94 -5.25
CA GLY A 473 -16.15 30.66 -5.56
C GLY A 473 -14.89 29.82 -5.60
N PHE A 474 -15.01 28.51 -5.81
CA PHE A 474 -13.85 27.64 -5.97
C PHE A 474 -13.60 27.33 -7.45
N ALA A 475 -12.38 27.61 -7.91
CA ALA A 475 -11.84 27.02 -9.12
C ALA A 475 -11.50 25.55 -8.88
N THR A 476 -11.41 24.75 -9.93
CA THR A 476 -11.04 23.32 -9.80
C THR A 476 -10.01 22.91 -10.84
N VAL A 477 -9.13 21.98 -10.49
CA VAL A 477 -8.17 21.36 -11.42
C VAL A 477 -8.17 19.85 -11.26
N ALA A 478 -8.02 19.09 -12.35
CA ALA A 478 -7.95 17.63 -12.32
C ALA A 478 -7.04 17.09 -13.44
N ILE A 479 -6.39 15.96 -13.17
CA ILE A 479 -5.69 15.11 -14.16
C ILE A 479 -6.09 13.66 -13.94
N ASP A 480 -5.89 12.82 -14.94
CA ASP A 480 -6.16 11.39 -14.82
C ASP A 480 -5.06 10.68 -14.01
N HIS A 481 -5.44 9.61 -13.30
CA HIS A 481 -4.49 8.61 -12.81
C HIS A 481 -3.71 7.99 -13.99
N PRO A 482 -2.50 7.45 -13.78
CA PRO A 482 -1.84 6.59 -14.77
C PRO A 482 -2.83 5.53 -15.29
N LEU A 483 -2.79 5.27 -16.60
CA LEU A 483 -3.64 4.28 -17.27
C LEU A 483 -5.14 4.59 -17.19
N HIS A 484 -5.58 5.81 -16.86
CA HIS A 484 -6.99 6.18 -16.87
C HIS A 484 -7.27 7.30 -17.86
N GLY A 485 -8.50 7.38 -18.36
CA GLY A 485 -8.98 8.48 -19.18
C GLY A 485 -8.04 8.75 -20.35
N SER A 486 -7.53 9.98 -20.44
CA SER A 486 -6.58 10.43 -21.48
C SER A 486 -5.17 9.85 -21.36
N ARG A 487 -4.89 9.06 -20.32
CA ARG A 487 -3.59 8.43 -20.04
C ARG A 487 -3.56 6.93 -20.34
N GLY A 488 -4.53 6.44 -21.10
CA GLY A 488 -4.48 5.11 -21.69
C GLY A 488 -3.51 5.03 -22.87
N PHE A 489 -3.30 3.81 -23.36
CA PHE A 489 -2.43 3.54 -24.50
C PHE A 489 -3.18 2.77 -25.59
N ASP A 490 -3.32 3.42 -26.75
CA ASP A 490 -3.67 2.83 -28.04
C ASP A 490 -2.42 2.20 -28.67
N LEU A 491 -2.37 0.86 -28.68
CA LEU A 491 -1.23 0.08 -29.12
C LEU A 491 -1.26 -0.23 -30.62
N ASP A 492 -2.43 -0.19 -31.26
CA ASP A 492 -2.60 -0.54 -32.68
C ASP A 492 -2.97 0.64 -33.60
N GLY A 493 -3.26 1.79 -33.01
CA GLY A 493 -3.56 3.06 -33.67
C GLY A 493 -4.98 3.16 -34.21
N ASP A 494 -5.92 2.36 -33.72
CA ASP A 494 -7.32 2.37 -34.17
C ASP A 494 -8.19 3.47 -33.53
N GLY A 495 -7.66 4.17 -32.53
CA GLY A 495 -8.33 5.23 -31.78
C GLY A 495 -9.02 4.73 -30.50
N SER A 496 -8.83 3.47 -30.13
CA SER A 496 -9.25 2.85 -28.86
C SER A 496 -8.02 2.47 -28.04
N ASP A 497 -8.11 2.56 -26.73
CA ASP A 497 -6.99 2.15 -25.88
C ASP A 497 -7.10 0.66 -25.54
N GLU A 498 -6.03 -0.12 -25.76
CA GLU A 498 -5.92 -1.49 -25.25
C GLU A 498 -5.55 -1.50 -23.76
N ILE A 499 -4.81 -0.48 -23.30
CA ILE A 499 -4.43 -0.33 -21.89
C ILE A 499 -5.07 0.93 -21.34
N ASN A 500 -6.26 0.76 -20.76
CA ASN A 500 -6.94 1.78 -19.97
C ASN A 500 -7.68 1.12 -18.81
N ALA A 501 -7.75 1.76 -17.66
CA ALA A 501 -8.43 1.28 -16.47
C ALA A 501 -9.80 1.92 -16.30
N THR A 502 -10.19 2.87 -17.17
CA THR A 502 -11.49 3.55 -17.18
C THR A 502 -12.57 2.71 -17.85
N ASP A 503 -13.75 2.65 -17.23
CA ASP A 503 -14.91 1.94 -17.76
C ASP A 503 -15.34 2.51 -19.11
N GLY A 504 -15.59 1.61 -20.07
CA GLY A 504 -16.02 1.98 -21.42
C GLY A 504 -14.91 2.58 -22.31
N MET A 505 -13.65 2.57 -21.86
CA MET A 505 -12.48 3.03 -22.65
C MET A 505 -11.51 1.90 -22.99
N GLY A 506 -12.02 0.70 -23.21
CA GLY A 506 -11.23 -0.40 -23.80
C GLY A 506 -10.42 -1.26 -22.83
N GLY A 507 -10.46 -1.01 -21.51
CA GLY A 507 -9.78 -1.89 -20.56
C GLY A 507 -10.42 -2.05 -19.19
N SER A 508 -9.65 -2.60 -18.23
CA SER A 508 -10.11 -3.10 -16.93
C SER A 508 -9.40 -2.40 -15.78
N ALA A 509 -10.06 -2.28 -14.62
CA ALA A 509 -9.46 -1.83 -13.37
C ALA A 509 -8.12 -2.54 -13.05
N THR A 510 -7.98 -3.79 -13.53
CA THR A 510 -6.79 -4.61 -13.38
C THR A 510 -5.57 -4.14 -14.18
N HIS A 511 -5.71 -3.21 -15.13
CA HIS A 511 -4.55 -2.54 -15.73
C HIS A 511 -3.82 -1.67 -14.71
N TYR A 512 -4.56 -0.99 -13.83
CA TYR A 512 -3.99 -0.19 -12.75
C TYR A 512 -3.65 -1.03 -11.52
N MET A 513 -4.63 -1.83 -11.03
CA MET A 513 -4.45 -2.79 -9.94
C MET A 513 -4.07 -4.16 -10.50
N ASN A 514 -2.90 -4.23 -11.15
CA ASN A 514 -2.45 -5.46 -11.79
C ASN A 514 -1.94 -6.50 -10.79
N LEU A 515 -2.79 -7.47 -10.48
CA LEU A 515 -2.45 -8.59 -9.61
C LEU A 515 -1.47 -9.60 -10.22
N GLY A 516 -1.30 -9.58 -11.55
CA GLY A 516 -0.24 -10.29 -12.26
C GLY A 516 1.09 -9.53 -12.29
N SER A 517 1.15 -8.31 -11.74
CA SER A 517 2.39 -7.55 -11.58
C SER A 517 2.29 -6.60 -10.38
N LEU A 518 2.56 -7.13 -9.19
CA LEU A 518 2.39 -6.40 -7.92
C LEU A 518 3.30 -5.17 -7.82
N LEU A 519 4.51 -5.22 -8.38
CA LEU A 519 5.42 -4.07 -8.43
C LEU A 519 4.85 -2.94 -9.29
N THR A 520 4.18 -3.28 -10.40
CA THR A 520 3.48 -2.30 -11.25
C THR A 520 2.30 -1.67 -10.48
N THR A 521 1.53 -2.47 -9.74
CA THR A 521 0.45 -1.95 -8.87
C THR A 521 0.96 -0.96 -7.84
N ARG A 522 2.02 -1.32 -7.11
CA ARG A 522 2.70 -0.44 -6.14
C ARG A 522 3.13 0.88 -6.79
N ASP A 523 3.72 0.80 -7.98
CA ASP A 523 4.31 1.95 -8.65
C ASP A 523 3.27 2.82 -9.38
N ASN A 524 2.11 2.27 -9.75
CA ASN A 524 0.95 3.05 -10.18
C ASN A 524 0.42 3.96 -9.06
N LEU A 525 0.39 3.48 -7.81
CA LEU A 525 0.05 4.29 -6.63
C LEU A 525 1.09 5.39 -6.38
N ARG A 526 2.38 5.06 -6.53
CA ARG A 526 3.47 6.05 -6.41
C ARG A 526 3.40 7.11 -7.51
N GLN A 527 3.19 6.72 -8.77
CA GLN A 527 3.06 7.64 -9.89
C GLN A 527 1.86 8.58 -9.72
N SER A 528 0.72 8.07 -9.27
CA SER A 528 -0.44 8.91 -8.93
C SER A 528 -0.11 9.96 -7.86
N SER A 529 0.62 9.57 -6.82
CA SER A 529 0.99 10.46 -5.71
C SER A 529 1.96 11.55 -6.15
N ILE A 530 2.97 11.22 -6.96
CA ILE A 530 3.97 12.19 -7.44
C ILE A 530 3.42 13.11 -8.53
N ASP A 531 2.50 12.62 -9.37
CA ASP A 531 1.82 13.45 -10.38
C ASP A 531 0.98 14.55 -9.72
N MET A 532 0.31 14.25 -8.60
CA MET A 532 -0.39 15.25 -7.79
C MET A 532 0.54 16.31 -7.19
N LEU A 533 1.73 15.92 -6.72
CA LEU A 533 2.76 16.87 -6.28
C LEU A 533 3.24 17.76 -7.42
N GLY A 534 3.45 17.17 -8.60
CA GLY A 534 3.80 17.90 -9.82
C GLY A 534 2.71 18.88 -10.24
N LEU A 535 1.44 18.47 -10.22
CA LEU A 535 0.30 19.33 -10.50
C LEU A 535 0.22 20.49 -9.50
N ARG A 536 0.37 20.21 -8.20
CA ARG A 536 0.37 21.23 -7.14
C ARG A 536 1.48 22.26 -7.32
N LEU A 537 2.68 21.83 -7.73
CA LEU A 537 3.74 22.76 -8.11
C LEU A 537 3.35 23.60 -9.32
N GLY A 538 2.75 22.96 -10.34
CA GLY A 538 2.29 23.62 -11.55
C GLY A 538 1.27 24.73 -11.32
N LEU A 539 0.42 24.60 -10.29
CA LEU A 539 -0.55 25.64 -9.92
C LEU A 539 0.09 27.00 -9.57
N ASN A 540 1.35 27.02 -9.13
CA ASN A 540 2.07 28.27 -8.88
C ASN A 540 2.32 29.07 -10.18
N THR A 541 2.30 28.41 -11.36
CA THR A 541 2.38 29.09 -12.66
C THR A 541 1.03 29.70 -13.09
N LEU A 542 -0.09 29.06 -12.75
CA LEU A 542 -1.43 29.59 -13.06
C LEU A 542 -1.74 30.88 -12.30
N ALA A 543 -1.20 31.04 -11.08
CA ALA A 543 -1.30 32.28 -10.32
C ALA A 543 -0.67 33.50 -11.01
N LEU A 544 0.18 33.27 -12.02
CA LEU A 544 0.76 34.33 -12.84
C LEU A 544 -0.16 34.77 -13.99
N SER A 545 -1.24 34.04 -14.26
CA SER A 545 -2.22 34.37 -15.29
C SER A 545 -3.26 35.36 -14.76
N PRO A 546 -3.27 36.63 -15.21
CA PRO A 546 -4.26 37.60 -14.77
C PRO A 546 -5.69 37.22 -15.20
N GLU A 547 -5.82 36.45 -16.28
CA GLU A 547 -7.13 36.04 -16.83
C GLU A 547 -7.82 35.00 -15.94
N LEU A 548 -7.06 34.05 -15.37
CA LEU A 548 -7.62 33.01 -14.51
C LEU A 548 -7.81 33.47 -13.07
N SER A 549 -6.99 34.44 -12.61
CA SER A 549 -7.03 34.99 -11.25
C SER A 549 -7.06 33.89 -10.17
N ILE A 550 -6.19 32.89 -10.26
CA ILE A 550 -6.12 31.77 -9.28
C ILE A 550 -5.30 32.18 -8.05
N ASN A 551 -5.83 31.86 -6.86
CA ASN A 551 -5.12 31.99 -5.59
C ASN A 551 -4.35 30.71 -5.24
N SER A 552 -3.07 30.61 -5.65
CA SER A 552 -2.23 29.45 -5.35
C SER A 552 -1.77 29.31 -3.88
N ASN A 553 -2.17 30.24 -3.01
CA ASN A 553 -1.94 30.16 -1.56
C ASN A 553 -3.14 29.55 -0.80
N GLU A 554 -4.26 29.33 -1.48
CA GLU A 554 -5.46 28.72 -0.95
C GLU A 554 -5.88 27.55 -1.83
N VAL A 555 -5.20 26.41 -1.62
CA VAL A 555 -5.35 25.18 -2.38
C VAL A 555 -5.96 24.10 -1.48
N HIS A 556 -7.06 23.53 -1.92
CA HIS A 556 -7.74 22.42 -1.27
C HIS A 556 -7.62 21.15 -2.11
N PHE A 557 -7.92 20.01 -1.50
CA PHE A 557 -7.91 18.72 -2.19
C PHE A 557 -9.21 17.95 -1.93
N LEU A 558 -9.82 17.42 -2.98
CA LEU A 558 -10.87 16.41 -2.89
C LEU A 558 -10.47 15.18 -3.69
N GLY A 559 -10.37 14.05 -2.99
CA GLY A 559 -10.22 12.74 -3.62
C GLY A 559 -11.47 11.90 -3.40
N HIS A 560 -11.86 11.11 -4.40
CA HIS A 560 -12.87 10.06 -4.26
C HIS A 560 -12.23 8.68 -4.49
N SER A 561 -12.52 7.71 -3.62
CA SER A 561 -12.07 6.32 -3.78
C SER A 561 -10.55 6.21 -3.95
N LEU A 562 -10.04 5.70 -5.07
CA LEU A 562 -8.62 5.71 -5.43
C LEU A 562 -7.96 7.10 -5.32
N GLY A 563 -8.68 8.16 -5.69
CA GLY A 563 -8.23 9.54 -5.50
C GLY A 563 -8.13 9.92 -4.03
N ALA A 564 -8.99 9.38 -3.15
CA ALA A 564 -8.87 9.57 -1.71
C ALA A 564 -7.75 8.72 -1.08
N ILE A 565 -7.54 7.49 -1.58
CA ILE A 565 -6.45 6.57 -1.19
C ILE A 565 -5.09 7.22 -1.48
N THR A 566 -4.85 7.61 -2.73
CA THR A 566 -3.63 8.32 -3.15
C THR A 566 -3.58 9.75 -2.59
N GLY A 567 -4.74 10.33 -2.28
CA GLY A 567 -4.88 11.62 -1.60
C GLY A 567 -4.23 11.67 -0.22
N ILE A 568 -4.29 10.58 0.56
CA ILE A 568 -3.59 10.50 1.85
C ILE A 568 -2.07 10.61 1.63
N ASN A 569 -1.52 9.89 0.66
CA ASN A 569 -0.09 9.97 0.30
C ASN A 569 0.27 11.39 -0.15
N PHE A 570 -0.52 11.93 -1.08
CA PHE A 570 -0.29 13.26 -1.65
C PHE A 570 -0.28 14.34 -0.57
N VAL A 571 -1.30 14.41 0.29
CA VAL A 571 -1.38 15.44 1.34
C VAL A 571 -0.28 15.25 2.38
N ALA A 572 0.02 14.01 2.77
CA ALA A 572 1.16 13.70 3.65
C ALA A 572 2.46 14.24 3.08
N LEU A 573 2.75 13.94 1.81
CA LEU A 573 3.97 14.38 1.14
C LEU A 573 3.98 15.88 0.94
N ALA A 574 2.88 16.48 0.48
CA ALA A 574 2.78 17.90 0.16
C ALA A 574 3.12 18.77 1.38
N ASN A 575 2.52 18.47 2.53
CA ASN A 575 2.64 19.25 3.75
C ASN A 575 3.77 18.79 4.69
N ALA A 576 4.42 17.65 4.42
CA ALA A 576 5.61 17.26 5.16
C ALA A 576 6.76 18.27 4.88
N PRO A 577 7.40 18.84 5.92
CA PRO A 577 8.48 19.80 5.74
C PRO A 577 9.63 19.22 4.92
N LEU A 578 10.18 20.02 4.01
CA LEU A 578 11.35 19.67 3.20
C LEU A 578 12.34 20.84 3.18
N ASN A 579 11.86 22.03 2.80
CA ASN A 579 12.64 23.25 2.73
C ASN A 579 11.70 24.44 2.86
N GLU A 580 11.88 25.27 3.89
CA GLU A 580 10.98 26.40 4.19
C GLU A 580 10.74 27.36 3.00
N ALA A 581 11.70 27.47 2.06
CA ALA A 581 11.56 28.32 0.88
C ALA A 581 10.65 27.71 -0.21
N ILE A 582 10.48 26.39 -0.23
CA ILE A 582 9.72 25.65 -1.26
C ILE A 582 8.43 25.06 -0.67
N ASP A 583 8.40 24.74 0.62
CA ASP A 583 7.24 24.13 1.29
C ASP A 583 5.91 24.85 0.99
N PRO A 584 5.82 26.20 0.97
CA PRO A 584 4.59 26.90 0.60
C PRO A 584 4.07 26.58 -0.82
N MET A 585 4.95 26.20 -1.75
CA MET A 585 4.58 25.85 -3.12
C MET A 585 3.91 24.48 -3.24
N PHE A 586 4.08 23.62 -2.22
CA PHE A 586 3.39 22.33 -2.12
C PHE A 586 2.16 22.40 -1.21
N ALA A 587 2.04 23.40 -0.35
CA ALA A 587 1.08 23.41 0.74
C ALA A 587 -0.38 23.21 0.29
N ILE A 588 -1.10 22.35 1.03
CA ILE A 588 -2.55 22.11 0.93
C ILE A 588 -3.22 22.62 2.20
N ASN A 589 -4.21 23.50 2.07
CA ASN A 589 -4.85 24.19 3.19
C ASN A 589 -5.87 23.32 3.92
N SER A 590 -6.64 22.52 3.19
CA SER A 590 -7.53 21.51 3.76
C SER A 590 -7.90 20.47 2.70
N ASN A 591 -8.37 19.30 3.15
CA ASN A 591 -8.73 18.22 2.25
C ASN A 591 -10.02 17.49 2.67
N SER A 592 -10.73 16.95 1.68
CA SER A 592 -11.82 16.02 1.89
C SER A 592 -11.52 14.69 1.18
N LEU A 593 -11.72 13.59 1.89
CA LEU A 593 -11.43 12.23 1.42
C LEU A 593 -12.75 11.46 1.40
N ALA A 594 -13.30 11.26 0.20
CA ALA A 594 -14.55 10.56 0.01
C ALA A 594 -14.32 9.07 -0.20
N MET A 595 -14.76 8.26 0.78
CA MET A 595 -14.66 6.80 0.81
C MET A 595 -13.20 6.31 0.62
N PRO A 596 -12.23 6.77 1.44
CA PRO A 596 -10.84 6.32 1.36
C PRO A 596 -10.68 4.90 1.91
N GLY A 597 -9.55 4.27 1.63
CA GLY A 597 -9.14 3.01 2.24
C GLY A 597 -7.63 2.98 2.49
N VAL A 598 -7.20 2.14 3.43
CA VAL A 598 -5.79 1.78 3.71
C VAL A 598 -5.66 0.25 3.69
N GLY A 599 -4.46 -0.29 3.51
CA GLY A 599 -4.29 -1.75 3.40
C GLY A 599 -4.94 -2.31 2.14
N VAL A 600 -4.56 -1.75 0.98
CA VAL A 600 -5.19 -1.91 -0.33
C VAL A 600 -5.35 -3.35 -0.74
N ALA A 601 -4.28 -4.14 -0.69
CA ALA A 601 -4.36 -5.54 -1.13
C ALA A 601 -5.27 -6.36 -0.21
N ASN A 602 -5.25 -6.09 1.10
CA ASN A 602 -6.10 -6.78 2.06
C ASN A 602 -7.58 -6.43 1.87
N PHE A 603 -7.95 -5.15 1.72
CA PHE A 603 -9.36 -4.80 1.54
C PHE A 603 -9.91 -5.25 0.19
N LEU A 604 -9.10 -5.28 -0.87
CA LEU A 604 -9.56 -5.69 -2.21
C LEU A 604 -10.07 -7.12 -2.23
N LEU A 605 -9.47 -8.02 -1.44
CA LEU A 605 -9.89 -9.42 -1.32
C LEU A 605 -11.18 -9.63 -0.51
N GLU A 606 -11.63 -8.62 0.24
CA GLU A 606 -12.89 -8.61 0.99
C GLU A 606 -13.92 -7.63 0.40
N SER A 607 -13.54 -6.85 -0.62
CA SER A 607 -14.42 -5.90 -1.32
C SER A 607 -15.63 -6.60 -1.94
N GLY A 608 -16.82 -6.04 -1.76
CA GLY A 608 -18.05 -6.52 -2.39
C GLY A 608 -17.99 -6.44 -3.92
N SER A 609 -17.29 -5.44 -4.46
CA SER A 609 -17.16 -5.20 -5.90
C SER A 609 -15.97 -5.92 -6.54
N PHE A 610 -14.86 -6.13 -5.82
CA PHE A 610 -13.62 -6.65 -6.45
C PHE A 610 -13.27 -8.10 -6.07
N LYS A 611 -13.73 -8.63 -4.93
CA LYS A 611 -13.24 -9.93 -4.44
C LYS A 611 -13.45 -11.06 -5.45
N ASP A 612 -14.56 -11.05 -6.20
CA ASP A 612 -14.92 -12.15 -7.08
C ASP A 612 -14.14 -12.08 -8.40
N THR A 613 -13.93 -10.88 -8.97
CA THR A 613 -12.99 -10.65 -10.08
C THR A 613 -11.59 -11.12 -9.72
N ILE A 614 -11.10 -10.74 -8.53
CA ILE A 614 -9.77 -11.09 -8.06
C ILE A 614 -9.64 -12.61 -7.85
N LYS A 615 -10.54 -13.21 -7.06
CA LYS A 615 -10.46 -14.64 -6.73
C LYS A 615 -10.66 -15.52 -7.94
N SER A 616 -11.53 -15.14 -8.87
CA SER A 616 -11.71 -15.89 -10.13
C SER A 616 -10.45 -15.83 -11.00
N GLY A 617 -9.85 -14.65 -11.19
CA GLY A 617 -8.59 -14.48 -11.90
C GLY A 617 -7.42 -15.25 -11.29
N LEU A 618 -7.23 -15.14 -9.97
CA LEU A 618 -6.17 -15.88 -9.25
C LEU A 618 -6.37 -17.39 -9.31
N THR A 619 -7.61 -17.87 -9.20
CA THR A 619 -7.91 -19.30 -9.33
C THR A 619 -7.63 -19.76 -10.76
N TYR A 620 -7.99 -18.96 -11.77
CA TYR A 620 -7.73 -19.28 -13.18
C TYR A 620 -6.23 -19.36 -13.48
N ALA A 621 -5.44 -18.45 -12.93
CA ALA A 621 -3.98 -18.45 -13.11
C ALA A 621 -3.32 -19.66 -12.41
N SER A 622 -3.84 -20.10 -11.25
CA SER A 622 -3.14 -21.04 -10.38
C SER A 622 -3.69 -22.47 -10.35
N SER A 623 -4.89 -22.73 -10.89
CA SER A 623 -5.58 -24.03 -10.82
C SER A 623 -5.89 -24.60 -12.20
N THR A 624 -5.18 -25.67 -12.57
CA THR A 624 -5.47 -26.43 -13.80
C THR A 624 -6.86 -27.08 -13.79
N ASP A 625 -7.36 -27.44 -12.61
CA ASP A 625 -8.70 -28.01 -12.46
C ASP A 625 -9.77 -26.96 -12.77
N PHE A 626 -9.57 -25.72 -12.32
CA PHE A 626 -10.47 -24.64 -12.64
C PHE A 626 -10.36 -24.20 -14.11
N GLN A 627 -9.15 -24.15 -14.69
CA GLN A 627 -8.98 -23.93 -16.13
C GLN A 627 -9.72 -24.99 -16.96
N GLY A 628 -9.64 -26.26 -16.55
CA GLY A 628 -10.39 -27.37 -17.17
C GLY A 628 -11.90 -27.22 -16.99
N TYR A 629 -12.36 -26.78 -15.82
CA TYR A 629 -13.77 -26.47 -15.57
C TYR A 629 -14.28 -25.35 -16.48
N VAL A 630 -13.57 -24.22 -16.53
CA VAL A 630 -13.87 -23.08 -17.41
C VAL A 630 -13.96 -23.53 -18.87
N ALA A 631 -12.98 -24.28 -19.35
CA ALA A 631 -12.99 -24.82 -20.72
C ALA A 631 -14.20 -25.73 -20.99
N ALA A 632 -14.67 -26.48 -19.99
CA ALA A 632 -15.83 -27.36 -20.13
C ALA A 632 -17.18 -26.61 -20.13
N VAL A 633 -17.29 -25.50 -19.38
CA VAL A 633 -18.53 -24.71 -19.30
C VAL A 633 -18.60 -23.56 -20.32
N ASN A 634 -17.48 -23.24 -20.98
CA ASN A 634 -17.39 -22.18 -21.99
C ASN A 634 -18.02 -22.57 -23.33
N ALA A 635 -19.34 -22.74 -23.36
CA ALA A 635 -20.09 -23.11 -24.56
C ALA A 635 -20.08 -22.03 -25.66
N ASN A 636 -19.83 -20.77 -25.29
CA ASN A 636 -19.83 -19.61 -26.20
C ASN A 636 -18.44 -19.29 -26.77
N GLY A 637 -17.37 -19.93 -26.27
CA GLY A 637 -16.01 -19.70 -26.74
C GLY A 637 -15.44 -18.34 -26.35
N TYR A 638 -15.86 -17.78 -25.21
CA TYR A 638 -15.29 -16.53 -24.68
C TYR A 638 -13.79 -16.68 -24.42
N THR A 639 -13.04 -15.62 -24.67
CA THR A 639 -11.58 -15.55 -24.45
C THR A 639 -11.26 -14.31 -23.62
N SER A 640 -10.02 -14.16 -23.13
CA SER A 640 -9.64 -12.98 -22.31
C SER A 640 -9.82 -11.62 -23.00
N THR A 641 -10.04 -11.60 -24.32
CA THR A 641 -10.34 -10.38 -25.09
C THR A 641 -11.83 -10.18 -25.34
N SER A 642 -12.68 -11.10 -24.89
CA SER A 642 -14.14 -10.97 -24.99
C SER A 642 -14.65 -10.04 -23.89
N PRO A 643 -15.55 -9.08 -24.18
CA PRO A 643 -16.15 -8.22 -23.16
C PRO A 643 -16.86 -9.00 -22.03
N GLU A 644 -17.42 -10.17 -22.36
CA GLU A 644 -18.14 -11.04 -21.42
C GLU A 644 -17.21 -11.92 -20.56
N TRP A 645 -15.90 -11.88 -20.80
CA TRP A 645 -14.95 -12.82 -20.18
C TRP A 645 -14.91 -12.70 -18.66
N GLU A 646 -14.88 -11.48 -18.14
CA GLU A 646 -14.76 -11.25 -16.71
C GLU A 646 -15.99 -11.79 -15.96
N ASP A 647 -17.19 -11.38 -16.38
CA ASP A 647 -18.46 -11.87 -15.81
C ASP A 647 -18.57 -13.40 -15.91
N PHE A 648 -18.23 -13.97 -17.07
CA PHE A 648 -18.23 -15.41 -17.28
C PHE A 648 -17.26 -16.14 -16.35
N LEU A 649 -16.07 -15.57 -16.13
CA LEU A 649 -15.06 -16.17 -15.26
C LEU A 649 -15.48 -16.11 -13.79
N ILE A 650 -16.10 -15.00 -13.36
CA ILE A 650 -16.70 -14.84 -12.04
C ILE A 650 -17.79 -15.88 -11.79
N GLU A 651 -18.76 -15.98 -12.70
CA GLU A 651 -19.86 -16.96 -12.60
C GLU A 651 -19.32 -18.39 -12.54
N SER A 652 -18.33 -18.71 -13.39
CA SER A 652 -17.67 -20.00 -13.41
C SER A 652 -16.95 -20.30 -12.10
N TYR A 653 -16.24 -19.31 -11.54
CA TYR A 653 -15.54 -19.44 -10.27
C TYR A 653 -16.50 -19.71 -9.12
N LEU A 654 -17.58 -18.94 -9.00
CA LEU A 654 -18.58 -19.12 -7.95
C LEU A 654 -19.24 -20.50 -8.05
N ALA A 655 -19.53 -20.98 -9.26
CA ALA A 655 -20.07 -22.31 -9.48
C ALA A 655 -19.07 -23.42 -9.11
N PHE A 656 -17.80 -23.27 -9.49
CA PHE A 656 -16.72 -24.19 -9.16
C PHE A 656 -16.49 -24.27 -7.64
N TYR A 657 -16.35 -23.12 -6.99
CA TYR A 657 -16.09 -23.01 -5.55
C TYR A 657 -17.21 -23.63 -4.70
N ASN A 658 -18.46 -23.32 -5.04
CA ASN A 658 -19.62 -23.76 -4.25
C ASN A 658 -20.08 -25.18 -4.56
N ASN A 659 -19.97 -25.63 -5.83
CA ASN A 659 -20.61 -26.87 -6.28
C ASN A 659 -19.64 -27.98 -6.67
N VAL A 660 -18.35 -27.67 -6.90
CA VAL A 660 -17.34 -28.67 -7.33
C VAL A 660 -16.37 -28.99 -6.21
N LEU A 661 -15.87 -27.99 -5.50
CA LEU A 661 -14.91 -28.19 -4.42
C LEU A 661 -15.57 -28.81 -3.17
N ASN A 662 -14.83 -29.65 -2.45
CA ASN A 662 -15.17 -30.05 -1.09
C ASN A 662 -14.58 -29.08 -0.04
N ASP A 663 -14.91 -29.27 1.25
CA ASP A 663 -14.45 -28.38 2.33
C ASP A 663 -12.91 -28.30 2.44
N THR A 664 -12.21 -29.43 2.29
CA THR A 664 -10.74 -29.45 2.32
C THR A 664 -10.14 -28.66 1.16
N GLN A 665 -10.69 -28.83 -0.04
CA GLN A 665 -10.21 -28.12 -1.23
C GLN A 665 -10.52 -26.62 -1.18
N ARG A 666 -11.67 -26.22 -0.64
CA ARG A 666 -11.99 -24.81 -0.39
C ARG A 666 -11.01 -24.19 0.60
N ALA A 667 -10.74 -24.86 1.72
CA ALA A 667 -9.78 -24.38 2.70
C ALA A 667 -8.36 -24.24 2.13
N GLU A 668 -7.94 -25.15 1.25
CA GLU A 668 -6.65 -25.05 0.55
C GLU A 668 -6.61 -23.85 -0.41
N LEU A 669 -7.69 -23.61 -1.15
CA LEU A 669 -7.80 -22.46 -2.04
C LEU A 669 -7.83 -21.13 -1.27
N ASP A 670 -8.59 -21.06 -0.17
CA ASP A 670 -8.65 -19.89 0.71
C ASP A 670 -7.31 -19.58 1.38
N ALA A 671 -6.56 -20.61 1.80
CA ALA A 671 -5.19 -20.44 2.28
C ALA A 671 -4.25 -19.89 1.19
N GLY A 672 -4.51 -20.25 -0.07
CA GLY A 672 -3.88 -19.65 -1.23
C GLY A 672 -4.17 -18.15 -1.32
N PHE A 673 -5.43 -17.73 -1.23
CA PHE A 673 -5.79 -16.31 -1.25
C PHE A 673 -5.16 -15.54 -0.09
N ALA A 674 -5.10 -16.11 1.12
CA ALA A 674 -4.44 -15.48 2.26
C ALA A 674 -2.92 -15.30 2.02
N SER A 675 -2.27 -16.29 1.42
CA SER A 675 -0.84 -16.20 1.06
C SER A 675 -0.59 -15.13 0.00
N PHE A 676 -1.48 -15.05 -1.01
CA PHE A 676 -1.45 -13.99 -2.00
C PHE A 676 -1.67 -12.62 -1.37
N ALA A 677 -2.64 -12.47 -0.46
CA ALA A 677 -2.91 -11.22 0.26
C ALA A 677 -1.67 -10.72 1.01
N PHE A 678 -1.00 -11.63 1.73
CA PHE A 678 0.22 -11.34 2.45
C PHE A 678 1.31 -10.81 1.50
N ALA A 679 1.55 -11.48 0.38
CA ALA A 679 2.56 -11.04 -0.58
C ALA A 679 2.17 -9.72 -1.28
N ALA A 680 0.93 -9.61 -1.75
CA ALA A 680 0.40 -8.43 -2.42
C ALA A 680 0.46 -7.19 -1.53
N GLN A 681 0.05 -7.29 -0.26
CA GLN A 681 0.15 -6.18 0.67
C GLN A 681 1.62 -5.86 0.97
N THR A 682 2.46 -6.88 1.18
CA THR A 682 3.90 -6.67 1.41
C THR A 682 4.54 -5.90 0.25
N VAL A 683 4.23 -6.22 -1.00
CA VAL A 683 4.77 -5.47 -2.15
C VAL A 683 4.17 -4.06 -2.25
N THR A 684 2.87 -3.91 -2.00
CA THR A 684 2.14 -2.65 -2.21
C THR A 684 2.36 -1.62 -1.09
N ASP A 685 2.82 -2.03 0.09
CA ASP A 685 2.94 -1.20 1.30
C ASP A 685 3.60 0.17 1.09
N SER A 686 4.63 0.26 0.25
CA SER A 686 5.32 1.53 -0.02
C SER A 686 4.54 2.52 -0.92
N GLY A 687 3.48 2.06 -1.58
CA GLY A 687 2.46 2.89 -2.22
C GLY A 687 1.16 3.01 -1.40
N ASP A 688 1.04 2.26 -0.30
CA ASP A 688 -0.19 2.17 0.50
C ASP A 688 -0.31 3.34 1.51
N PRO A 689 -1.48 4.01 1.58
CA PRO A 689 -1.69 5.14 2.49
C PRO A 689 -1.59 4.81 3.98
N VAL A 690 -1.64 3.54 4.37
CA VAL A 690 -1.41 3.13 5.76
C VAL A 690 -0.06 3.63 6.30
N ASN A 691 0.95 3.71 5.42
CA ASN A 691 2.31 4.15 5.77
C ASN A 691 2.49 5.68 5.72
N TYR A 692 1.49 6.42 5.23
CA TYR A 692 1.51 7.88 5.11
C TYR A 692 0.58 8.56 6.11
N ALA A 693 -0.40 7.84 6.67
CA ALA A 693 -1.38 8.37 7.62
C ALA A 693 -0.73 9.04 8.85
N ALA A 694 0.32 8.44 9.42
CA ALA A 694 1.04 9.02 10.55
C ALA A 694 1.72 10.35 10.19
N THR A 695 2.31 10.44 8.99
CA THR A 695 2.89 11.68 8.46
C THR A 695 1.81 12.72 8.22
N MET A 696 0.71 12.34 7.55
CA MET A 696 -0.42 13.24 7.30
C MET A 696 -0.97 13.82 8.61
N LYS A 697 -1.19 12.97 9.62
CA LYS A 697 -1.59 13.38 10.96
C LYS A 697 -0.60 14.38 11.56
N ALA A 698 0.70 14.11 11.47
CA ALA A 698 1.76 14.98 12.02
C ALA A 698 1.79 16.38 11.37
N THR A 699 1.37 16.52 10.11
CA THR A 699 1.25 17.83 9.46
C THR A 699 0.08 18.68 10.00
N ALA A 700 -0.85 18.08 10.75
CA ALA A 700 -2.07 18.72 11.24
C ALA A 700 -2.92 19.37 10.13
N THR A 701 -2.87 18.82 8.91
CA THR A 701 -3.67 19.31 7.79
C THR A 701 -5.16 19.08 8.07
N PRO A 702 -6.01 20.12 8.03
CA PRO A 702 -7.44 19.95 8.23
C PRO A 702 -8.04 18.94 7.24
N THR A 703 -8.70 17.92 7.77
CA THR A 703 -9.14 16.73 7.03
C THR A 703 -10.59 16.39 7.34
N HIS A 704 -11.41 16.26 6.31
CA HIS A 704 -12.78 15.76 6.35
C HIS A 704 -12.84 14.39 5.67
N VAL A 705 -13.35 13.36 6.35
CA VAL A 705 -13.56 12.04 5.75
C VAL A 705 -15.06 11.78 5.60
N ILE A 706 -15.45 11.25 4.43
CA ILE A 706 -16.81 10.76 4.16
C ILE A 706 -16.74 9.25 4.08
N GLU A 707 -17.58 8.56 4.84
CA GLU A 707 -17.71 7.11 4.83
C GLU A 707 -19.18 6.72 4.68
N VAL A 708 -19.49 5.70 3.87
CA VAL A 708 -20.82 5.09 3.80
C VAL A 708 -20.82 3.81 4.64
N VAL A 709 -21.56 3.83 5.75
CA VAL A 709 -21.67 2.69 6.68
C VAL A 709 -22.98 1.91 6.52
N GLY A 710 -23.91 2.45 5.75
CA GLY A 710 -25.23 1.86 5.54
C GLY A 710 -26.12 1.90 6.79
N ASP A 711 -27.35 1.40 6.63
CA ASP A 711 -28.35 1.31 7.71
C ASP A 711 -28.44 -0.08 8.34
N GLY A 712 -27.64 -1.03 7.86
CA GLY A 712 -27.67 -2.44 8.28
C GLY A 712 -28.83 -3.24 7.67
N ALA A 713 -29.52 -2.69 6.66
CA ALA A 713 -30.60 -3.31 5.92
C ALA A 713 -30.43 -3.08 4.42
N ASP A 714 -31.33 -2.32 3.78
CA ASP A 714 -31.37 -2.16 2.32
C ASP A 714 -30.34 -1.14 1.81
N ASN A 715 -29.86 -0.21 2.66
CA ASN A 715 -28.69 0.61 2.34
C ASN A 715 -27.46 -0.09 2.90
N LEU A 716 -26.69 -0.70 2.01
CA LEU A 716 -25.49 -1.42 2.38
C LEU A 716 -24.39 -0.44 2.79
N SER A 717 -23.42 -0.94 3.56
CA SER A 717 -22.14 -0.25 3.69
C SER A 717 -21.47 -0.10 2.32
N ASP A 718 -20.41 0.68 2.25
CA ASP A 718 -19.60 0.78 1.04
C ASP A 718 -19.19 -0.63 0.52
N GLN A 719 -19.54 -0.92 -0.74
CA GLN A 719 -19.29 -2.21 -1.38
C GLN A 719 -17.96 -2.24 -2.14
N VAL A 720 -17.34 -1.09 -2.38
CA VAL A 720 -16.06 -1.00 -3.10
C VAL A 720 -14.91 -1.01 -2.10
N ILE A 721 -14.98 -0.14 -1.08
CA ILE A 721 -13.99 -0.06 -0.01
C ILE A 721 -14.67 -0.48 1.31
N PRO A 722 -14.44 -1.71 1.80
CA PRO A 722 -14.98 -2.14 3.08
C PRO A 722 -14.60 -1.18 4.20
N ASN A 723 -15.56 -0.84 5.08
CA ASN A 723 -15.28 -0.02 6.26
C ASN A 723 -14.26 -0.72 7.19
N THR A 724 -14.38 -2.05 7.33
CA THR A 724 -13.47 -2.90 8.10
C THR A 724 -13.16 -4.19 7.35
N VAL A 725 -11.95 -4.72 7.52
CA VAL A 725 -11.50 -5.99 6.90
C VAL A 725 -11.27 -7.02 8.02
N SER A 726 -11.89 -8.18 7.90
CA SER A 726 -11.87 -9.19 8.97
C SER A 726 -10.51 -9.86 9.15
N SER A 727 -9.77 -10.02 8.06
CA SER A 727 -8.44 -10.61 8.05
C SER A 727 -7.31 -9.63 8.42
N SER A 728 -7.55 -8.32 8.43
CA SER A 728 -6.51 -7.30 8.65
C SER A 728 -7.08 -6.05 9.33
N PRO A 729 -6.82 -5.82 10.64
CA PRO A 729 -7.41 -4.70 11.39
C PRO A 729 -6.86 -3.32 11.00
N LEU A 730 -5.81 -3.29 10.18
CA LEU A 730 -5.19 -2.10 9.62
C LEU A 730 -5.66 -1.81 8.18
N ALA A 731 -6.67 -2.52 7.68
CA ALA A 731 -7.23 -2.31 6.36
C ALA A 731 -8.70 -1.81 6.40
N GLY A 732 -9.10 -1.06 5.36
CA GLY A 732 -10.42 -0.45 5.22
C GLY A 732 -10.51 1.02 5.64
N THR A 733 -11.68 1.62 5.49
CA THR A 733 -11.89 3.06 5.77
C THR A 733 -11.74 3.40 7.25
N GLU A 734 -12.28 2.58 8.16
CA GLU A 734 -12.19 2.80 9.62
C GLU A 734 -10.75 2.71 10.14
N ALA A 735 -9.91 1.87 9.54
CA ALA A 735 -8.49 1.84 9.85
C ALA A 735 -7.82 3.18 9.49
N GLY A 736 -8.13 3.75 8.32
CA GLY A 736 -7.63 5.07 7.91
C GLY A 736 -8.09 6.19 8.84
N ILE A 737 -9.39 6.22 9.20
CA ILE A 737 -9.96 7.20 10.14
C ILE A 737 -9.25 7.12 11.49
N ARG A 738 -9.02 5.91 12.01
CA ARG A 738 -8.31 5.68 13.28
C ARG A 738 -6.87 6.19 13.24
N LEU A 739 -6.12 5.89 12.18
CA LEU A 739 -4.72 6.29 12.03
C LEU A 739 -4.54 7.81 11.87
N LEU A 740 -5.51 8.47 11.24
CA LEU A 740 -5.57 9.93 11.15
C LEU A 740 -6.08 10.60 12.44
N GLU A 741 -6.54 9.81 13.42
CA GLU A 741 -7.15 10.27 14.68
C GLU A 741 -8.32 11.25 14.48
N LEU A 742 -9.16 10.97 13.49
CA LEU A 742 -10.30 11.83 13.19
C LEU A 742 -11.48 11.51 14.12
N PRO A 743 -12.08 12.52 14.79
CA PRO A 743 -13.28 12.31 15.57
C PRO A 743 -14.47 11.96 14.66
N ALA A 744 -15.41 11.18 15.19
CA ALA A 744 -16.71 11.00 14.54
C ALA A 744 -17.53 12.29 14.62
N VAL A 745 -18.18 12.66 13.52
CA VAL A 745 -18.98 13.88 13.41
C VAL A 745 -20.41 13.52 12.98
N SER A 746 -21.38 13.81 13.85
CA SER A 746 -22.83 13.67 13.58
C SER A 746 -23.62 14.97 13.73
N GLU A 747 -22.98 16.03 14.23
CA GLU A 747 -23.47 17.41 14.31
C GLU A 747 -22.38 18.39 13.89
N THR A 748 -22.74 19.64 13.53
CA THR A 748 -21.76 20.66 13.13
C THR A 748 -20.66 20.82 14.18
N THR A 749 -19.43 20.50 13.79
CA THR A 749 -18.29 20.37 14.71
C THR A 749 -17.10 21.19 14.20
N ALA A 750 -16.34 21.80 15.10
CA ALA A 750 -15.14 22.54 14.76
C ALA A 750 -13.97 21.59 14.40
N GLY A 751 -13.20 21.96 13.38
CA GLY A 751 -11.99 21.26 12.93
C GLY A 751 -12.27 20.07 12.00
N SER A 752 -11.30 19.15 11.97
CA SER A 752 -11.31 17.91 11.21
C SER A 752 -12.30 16.89 11.75
N GLY A 753 -12.75 15.94 10.92
CA GLY A 753 -13.59 14.84 11.38
C GLY A 753 -14.07 13.89 10.28
N ALA A 754 -14.61 12.74 10.69
CA ALA A 754 -15.16 11.73 9.82
C ALA A 754 -16.69 11.64 9.98
N VAL A 755 -17.41 11.81 8.87
CA VAL A 755 -18.88 11.73 8.82
C VAL A 755 -19.29 10.39 8.21
N ARG A 756 -20.17 9.68 8.92
CA ARG A 756 -20.66 8.35 8.55
C ARG A 756 -22.08 8.43 8.03
N PHE A 757 -22.27 8.11 6.76
CA PHE A 757 -23.55 8.16 6.08
C PHE A 757 -24.28 6.82 6.17
N LEU A 758 -25.57 6.88 6.52
CA LEU A 758 -26.49 5.73 6.54
C LEU A 758 -27.04 5.44 5.13
N ASN A 759 -27.01 6.43 4.24
CA ASN A 759 -27.58 6.37 2.90
C ASN A 759 -26.56 6.83 1.85
N GLY A 760 -26.81 6.46 0.59
CA GLY A 760 -25.86 6.64 -0.49
C GLY A 760 -25.06 5.36 -0.74
N HIS A 761 -24.27 5.38 -1.79
CA HIS A 761 -23.39 4.31 -2.23
C HIS A 761 -21.99 4.90 -2.50
N HIS A 762 -21.03 4.06 -2.89
CA HIS A 762 -19.63 4.46 -3.06
C HIS A 762 -19.46 5.74 -3.91
N GLY A 763 -20.19 5.86 -5.02
CA GLY A 763 -20.11 7.01 -5.94
C GLY A 763 -20.95 8.23 -5.55
N SER A 764 -21.62 8.24 -4.39
CA SER A 764 -22.59 9.30 -4.03
C SER A 764 -21.98 10.69 -3.83
N ILE A 765 -20.66 10.85 -3.76
CA ILE A 765 -20.06 12.19 -3.80
C ILE A 765 -20.27 12.88 -5.18
N LEU A 766 -20.45 12.10 -6.25
CA LEU A 766 -20.66 12.59 -7.62
C LEU A 766 -22.05 12.24 -8.18
N ASN A 767 -22.62 11.10 -7.80
CA ASN A 767 -23.84 10.57 -8.42
C ASN A 767 -25.02 10.52 -7.43
N PRO A 768 -26.09 11.32 -7.64
CA PRO A 768 -27.27 11.32 -6.78
C PRO A 768 -28.25 10.18 -7.02
N SER A 769 -27.99 9.34 -8.03
CA SER A 769 -28.90 8.26 -8.41
C SER A 769 -28.94 7.16 -7.36
N ALA A 770 -30.07 6.46 -7.28
CA ALA A 770 -30.14 5.24 -6.49
C ALA A 770 -29.32 4.11 -7.14
N ASP A 771 -28.74 3.26 -6.30
CA ASP A 771 -28.13 1.99 -6.69
C ASP A 771 -29.05 0.87 -6.20
N ALA A 772 -29.61 0.09 -7.13
CA ALA A 772 -30.55 -0.97 -6.78
C ALA A 772 -29.93 -2.07 -5.91
N THR A 773 -28.61 -2.20 -5.90
CA THR A 773 -27.86 -3.23 -5.19
C THR A 773 -27.25 -2.75 -3.87
N ALA A 774 -27.05 -1.43 -3.69
CA ALA A 774 -26.38 -0.87 -2.51
C ALA A 774 -27.14 0.28 -1.81
N SER A 775 -27.92 1.08 -2.53
CA SER A 775 -28.65 2.24 -1.99
C SER A 775 -29.94 2.50 -2.80
N PRO A 776 -31.00 1.70 -2.60
CA PRO A 776 -32.13 1.64 -3.54
C PRO A 776 -33.08 2.85 -3.46
N SER A 777 -32.99 3.66 -2.40
CA SER A 777 -33.87 4.82 -2.23
C SER A 777 -33.37 6.02 -3.05
N VAL A 778 -34.15 6.42 -4.05
CA VAL A 778 -33.88 7.60 -4.89
C VAL A 778 -33.80 8.88 -4.04
N GLU A 779 -34.74 9.06 -3.12
CA GLU A 779 -34.78 10.25 -2.26
C GLU A 779 -33.56 10.32 -1.33
N LEU A 780 -33.24 9.21 -0.64
CA LEU A 780 -32.15 9.20 0.33
C LEU A 780 -30.77 9.27 -0.33
N SER A 781 -30.60 8.66 -1.51
CA SER A 781 -29.35 8.77 -2.28
C SER A 781 -29.08 10.20 -2.74
N ALA A 782 -30.12 10.90 -3.22
CA ALA A 782 -30.01 12.30 -3.61
C ALA A 782 -29.73 13.23 -2.41
N ARG A 783 -30.38 12.97 -1.26
CA ARG A 783 -30.12 13.72 -0.01
C ARG A 783 -28.71 13.50 0.51
N ALA A 784 -28.24 12.25 0.55
CA ALA A 784 -26.88 11.91 0.94
C ALA A 784 -25.84 12.61 0.05
N THR A 785 -26.03 12.57 -1.27
CA THR A 785 -25.16 13.26 -2.24
C THR A 785 -25.12 14.77 -2.00
N THR A 786 -26.29 15.38 -1.79
CA THR A 786 -26.38 16.82 -1.51
C THR A 786 -25.66 17.18 -0.22
N GLU A 787 -25.83 16.38 0.83
CA GLU A 787 -25.16 16.58 2.12
C GLU A 787 -23.64 16.39 2.00
N MET A 788 -23.16 15.35 1.31
CA MET A 788 -21.74 15.11 1.05
C MET A 788 -21.10 16.31 0.33
N GLN A 789 -21.69 16.79 -0.76
CA GLN A 789 -21.18 17.94 -1.51
C GLN A 789 -21.22 19.23 -0.69
N THR A 790 -22.29 19.45 0.09
CA THR A 790 -22.42 20.62 0.96
C THR A 790 -21.36 20.61 2.08
N GLN A 791 -21.06 19.45 2.66
CA GLN A 791 -19.99 19.30 3.63
C GLN A 791 -18.62 19.66 3.03
N VAL A 792 -18.29 19.14 1.84
CA VAL A 792 -17.04 19.46 1.15
C VAL A 792 -16.89 20.96 0.93
N VAL A 793 -17.90 21.59 0.32
CA VAL A 793 -17.89 23.02 -0.01
C VAL A 793 -17.77 23.87 1.26
N SER A 794 -18.58 23.57 2.29
CA SER A 794 -18.56 24.34 3.55
C SER A 794 -17.27 24.15 4.34
N PHE A 795 -16.67 22.95 4.31
CA PHE A 795 -15.38 22.66 4.93
C PHE A 795 -14.26 23.47 4.27
N PHE A 796 -14.23 23.54 2.93
CA PHE A 796 -13.26 24.36 2.21
C PHE A 796 -13.49 25.85 2.42
N ALA A 797 -14.75 26.32 2.37
CA ALA A 797 -15.09 27.73 2.63
C ALA A 797 -14.71 28.17 4.05
N ALA A 798 -14.79 27.27 5.02
CA ALA A 798 -14.32 27.48 6.39
C ALA A 798 -12.80 27.28 6.55
N LYS A 799 -12.05 27.03 5.47
CA LYS A 799 -10.61 26.74 5.48
C LYS A 799 -10.25 25.58 6.42
N GLY A 800 -11.12 24.57 6.46
CA GLY A 800 -11.00 23.39 7.32
C GLY A 800 -11.33 23.61 8.80
N GLN A 801 -11.90 24.77 9.17
CA GLN A 801 -12.18 25.09 10.58
C GLN A 801 -13.46 24.46 11.13
N ALA A 802 -14.35 23.90 10.29
CA ALA A 802 -15.55 23.21 10.75
C ALA A 802 -16.11 22.26 9.70
N VAL A 803 -16.58 21.09 10.13
CA VAL A 803 -17.44 20.18 9.36
C VAL A 803 -18.90 20.53 9.69
N SER A 804 -19.67 20.98 8.70
CA SER A 804 -21.05 21.42 8.89
C SER A 804 -22.04 20.33 8.49
N ILE A 805 -22.97 20.00 9.38
CA ILE A 805 -24.03 19.01 9.11
C ILE A 805 -25.33 19.74 8.80
N ASN A 806 -25.90 19.52 7.60
CA ASN A 806 -27.14 20.18 7.16
C ASN A 806 -28.33 19.22 7.10
N ASP A 807 -28.09 17.94 6.83
CA ASP A 807 -29.08 16.87 6.87
C ASP A 807 -28.63 15.72 7.79
N ALA A 808 -28.97 15.83 9.08
CA ALA A 808 -28.70 14.77 10.06
C ALA A 808 -29.46 13.46 9.78
N GLY A 809 -30.50 13.48 8.93
CA GLY A 809 -31.35 12.32 8.65
C GLY A 809 -30.69 11.24 7.78
N VAL A 810 -29.57 11.55 7.14
CA VAL A 810 -28.78 10.60 6.32
C VAL A 810 -27.45 10.22 6.98
N ILE A 811 -27.22 10.65 8.23
CA ILE A 811 -25.96 10.48 8.98
C ILE A 811 -26.19 9.64 10.23
N LYS A 812 -25.23 8.76 10.52
CA LYS A 812 -25.20 7.95 11.74
C LYS A 812 -24.95 8.86 12.95
N GLN A 813 -25.91 8.87 13.88
CA GLN A 813 -25.92 9.73 15.07
C GLN A 813 -24.99 9.27 16.18
#